data_AF-A0A3M1WA66-F1
#
_entry.id   AF-A0A3M1WA66-F1
#
_cell.length_a   1.000
_cell.length_b   1.000
_cell.length_c   1.000
_cell.angle_alpha   90.00
_cell.angle_beta   90.00
_cell.angle_gamma   90.00
#
_symmetry.space_group_name_H-M   'P 1'
#
loop_
_entity.id
_entity.type
_entity.pdbx_description
1 polymer ?
#
loop_
_entity_poly.entity_id
_entity_poly.type
_entity_poly.pdbx_seq_one_letter_code
_entity_poly.pdbx_strand_id
1 'polypeptide(L)'
;MGLRHMEWTKGMQSKMPSCATYKEFTMKNTYRLFRLCLIVAAMAALLGMIAAETHPVRPRVHRVTFTASGKYLVVEFLDDDLLHFELAAGQGPSADEPIYTTPMIFKTDYPGPRRFARSGANGHILETAEMKVIVDRRRLCLTVIDKTKNLELTTLCPRDLHRQWKGLTLTPNGMRHVYGLGEQFIAPGSPDGDWVGRVRVPGNAEGNALVPFEGGAVENAQFPILYAVGRDYENYALFLDDAYKQRWDFTGRPWRVNTWNDQIRGYLMTGPNLLDLRKDYMELVGRPPVPPKKMFGLWISEYGFDDWAELEDKLRSLRANHFPVDGFVLDLQWFGGITPNSDQTRMGTLSWDTKHFPHPAAEIARLRDEQGIGLILIEESYIGRALPEHEIMERKGYLVKDCQRCQATYIAKNPWWGKGGMIDWTNDAAGDYWHDWKRQPLIEMGILGHWTDLGEPEAYNRWAWYYGFPELGKHAHIDVHNLYNFKWSESIFRGRRRHGVTARPFILSRSGAPGSQRFGVSMWSGDIGSNLKSLAAHLNAHLHMSFSGIDYFGADIGGFHREALDGDLHQLYTRWFAVGTALDVPVRPHTENLCNCKETAPDRIGDRASNLANLRLRYALSPYLYSLAHRAYLYGEPVMPPLVFYYQTDMNVRKMGRERLIGRDLLVVTVTQYGRSKCDVYLPAGTWIRYHTNRWFHSDGRWFRGIPVLVNGRFTLPLFARAGAIIPEMYVDEETMNIMGRRRDGRRHDELRVRVYAHRAPSRFTLYEDDGETIAYQRGAVRTTVISQQQMDDRVVVTVQGASGTYAGAPARRDMIVELIVEKKDVKRVSVNGESLPSYETRQAFAAARRGWFKADPHVIIAKSGPMAVKRTKRFVFALSSLAAR
;
A
#
# COMPACT_ATOMS: atom_id res chain seq x y z
N MET A 1 4.45 14.61 -41.07
CA MET A 1 5.18 14.83 -42.34
C MET A 1 4.43 15.87 -43.16
N GLY A 2 5.13 16.90 -43.66
CA GLY A 2 4.65 17.92 -44.60
C GLY A 2 3.88 19.08 -43.95
N LEU A 3 4.46 20.24 -43.55
CA LEU A 3 5.04 21.35 -44.35
C LEU A 3 4.06 21.83 -45.44
N ARG A 4 3.72 23.10 -45.68
CA ARG A 4 4.02 24.49 -45.25
C ARG A 4 2.82 25.31 -45.81
N HIS A 5 2.50 26.55 -45.43
CA HIS A 5 3.19 27.79 -45.83
C HIS A 5 2.33 29.02 -45.42
N MET A 6 3.01 30.13 -45.04
CA MET A 6 2.84 31.55 -45.47
C MET A 6 1.41 32.16 -45.55
N GLU A 7 1.11 33.44 -45.32
CA GLU A 7 1.84 34.69 -45.00
C GLU A 7 0.74 35.75 -44.72
N TRP A 8 1.01 36.71 -43.82
CA TRP A 8 0.77 38.17 -43.88
C TRP A 8 -0.41 38.74 -44.73
N THR A 9 -1.30 39.61 -44.24
CA THR A 9 -1.08 41.05 -43.97
C THR A 9 -2.42 41.77 -43.65
N LYS A 10 -2.30 43.00 -43.10
CA LYS A 10 -3.27 44.13 -42.95
C LYS A 10 -3.95 44.23 -41.58
N GLY A 11 -4.00 45.37 -40.91
CA GLY A 11 -3.65 46.72 -41.32
C GLY A 11 -3.73 47.73 -40.17
N MET A 12 -3.23 48.93 -40.48
CA MET A 12 -3.08 50.13 -39.66
C MET A 12 -4.37 50.60 -38.96
N GLN A 13 -4.22 51.28 -37.82
CA GLN A 13 -4.79 52.62 -37.66
C GLN A 13 -4.08 53.41 -36.54
N SER A 14 -3.66 54.61 -36.92
CA SER A 14 -2.91 55.63 -36.19
C SER A 14 -3.79 56.58 -35.38
N LYS A 15 -3.22 57.25 -34.37
CA LYS A 15 -3.36 58.71 -34.15
C LYS A 15 -2.34 59.24 -33.12
N MET A 16 -1.51 60.21 -33.54
CA MET A 16 -0.69 61.11 -32.69
C MET A 16 -1.54 62.33 -32.24
N PRO A 17 -1.02 63.30 -31.44
CA PRO A 17 -0.20 64.40 -32.01
C PRO A 17 0.88 65.09 -31.13
N SER A 18 1.88 65.66 -31.83
CA SER A 18 2.60 66.95 -31.65
C SER A 18 3.62 67.18 -30.51
N CYS A 19 4.46 68.24 -30.58
CA CYS A 19 5.66 68.56 -31.37
C CYS A 19 6.32 69.82 -30.72
N ALA A 20 7.65 70.01 -30.92
CA ALA A 20 8.51 71.15 -30.53
C ALA A 20 9.07 71.12 -29.08
N THR A 21 10.34 71.43 -28.76
CA THR A 21 11.36 72.26 -29.45
C THR A 21 12.78 71.95 -28.90
N TYR A 22 13.76 71.90 -29.81
CA TYR A 22 15.19 72.28 -29.74
C TYR A 22 15.98 72.22 -28.42
N LYS A 23 17.02 71.37 -28.31
CA LYS A 23 18.43 71.60 -28.73
C LYS A 23 19.13 72.73 -27.97
N GLU A 24 19.59 72.43 -26.76
CA GLU A 24 20.75 73.08 -26.13
C GLU A 24 21.19 72.36 -24.84
N PHE A 25 21.52 71.05 -24.86
CA PHE A 25 22.12 70.42 -23.65
C PHE A 25 22.95 69.14 -23.90
N THR A 26 23.48 68.96 -25.10
CA THR A 26 24.16 67.72 -25.50
C THR A 26 25.59 67.98 -25.97
N MET A 27 26.47 68.36 -25.04
CA MET A 27 27.92 68.15 -25.23
C MET A 27 28.75 68.07 -23.93
N LYS A 28 28.16 68.27 -22.74
CA LYS A 28 28.85 68.08 -21.44
C LYS A 28 28.49 66.78 -20.70
N ASN A 29 27.41 66.08 -21.07
CA ASN A 29 27.02 64.80 -20.46
C ASN A 29 27.63 63.57 -21.13
N THR A 30 28.08 63.67 -22.38
CA THR A 30 28.62 62.53 -23.14
C THR A 30 29.99 62.08 -22.60
N TYR A 31 30.82 63.01 -22.12
CA TYR A 31 32.12 62.70 -21.51
C TYR A 31 32.02 62.15 -20.07
N ARG A 32 30.98 62.51 -19.31
CA ARG A 32 30.72 61.94 -17.97
C ARG A 32 30.11 60.54 -18.05
N LEU A 33 29.21 60.28 -19.01
CA LEU A 33 28.69 58.92 -19.23
C LEU A 33 29.77 57.96 -19.76
N PHE A 34 30.68 58.41 -20.63
CA PHE A 34 31.76 57.54 -21.12
C PHE A 34 32.77 57.17 -20.03
N ARG A 35 33.13 58.08 -19.12
CA ARG A 35 33.97 57.77 -17.96
C ARG A 35 33.25 56.88 -16.93
N LEU A 36 31.94 57.07 -16.72
CA LEU A 36 31.17 56.22 -15.82
C LEU A 36 31.02 54.80 -16.39
N CYS A 37 30.79 54.64 -17.70
CA CYS A 37 30.74 53.34 -18.36
C CYS A 37 32.10 52.62 -18.36
N LEU A 38 33.22 53.34 -18.54
CA LEU A 38 34.56 52.75 -18.45
C LEU A 38 34.94 52.32 -17.03
N ILE A 39 34.53 53.08 -16.00
CA ILE A 39 34.76 52.72 -14.59
C ILE A 39 33.86 51.55 -14.17
N VAL A 40 32.59 51.51 -14.62
CA VAL A 40 31.69 50.38 -14.38
C VAL A 40 32.14 49.13 -15.14
N ALA A 41 32.67 49.27 -16.36
CA ALA A 41 33.24 48.16 -17.11
C ALA A 41 34.55 47.64 -16.49
N ALA A 42 35.41 48.53 -15.97
CA ALA A 42 36.64 48.14 -15.27
C ALA A 42 36.34 47.52 -13.88
N MET A 43 35.33 48.00 -13.15
CA MET A 43 34.87 47.35 -11.91
C MET A 43 34.18 46.01 -12.19
N ALA A 44 33.42 45.87 -13.27
CA ALA A 44 32.84 44.59 -13.68
C ALA A 44 33.92 43.59 -14.12
N ALA A 45 35.01 44.05 -14.76
CA ALA A 45 36.16 43.23 -15.11
C ALA A 45 37.01 42.83 -13.89
N LEU A 46 37.12 43.68 -12.85
CA LEU A 46 37.79 43.32 -11.59
C LEU A 46 36.92 42.45 -10.66
N LEU A 47 35.61 42.66 -10.61
CA LEU A 47 34.66 41.78 -9.91
C LEU A 47 34.50 40.43 -10.64
N GLY A 48 34.70 40.40 -11.95
CA GLY A 48 34.76 39.18 -12.77
C GLY A 48 36.05 38.37 -12.60
N MET A 49 37.10 38.91 -11.97
CA MET A 49 38.36 38.19 -11.70
C MET A 49 38.56 37.78 -10.23
N ILE A 50 37.59 38.05 -9.35
CA ILE A 50 37.55 37.53 -7.95
C ILE A 50 36.26 36.76 -7.65
N ALA A 51 35.32 36.67 -8.60
CA ALA A 51 34.32 35.62 -8.58
C ALA A 51 35.01 34.31 -9.00
N ALA A 52 35.31 33.42 -8.05
CA ALA A 52 35.48 32.03 -8.38
C ALA A 52 34.26 31.64 -9.23
N GLU A 53 34.48 31.29 -10.50
CA GLU A 53 33.45 30.73 -11.37
C GLU A 53 32.94 29.44 -10.72
N THR A 54 31.96 29.55 -9.84
CA THR A 54 31.18 28.41 -9.41
C THR A 54 30.25 28.08 -10.57
N HIS A 55 30.78 27.35 -11.55
CA HIS A 55 29.92 26.59 -12.44
C HIS A 55 28.96 25.79 -11.57
N PRO A 56 27.63 25.85 -11.80
CA PRO A 56 26.71 24.95 -11.13
C PRO A 56 27.14 23.53 -11.48
N VAL A 57 27.82 22.88 -10.55
CA VAL A 57 28.19 21.47 -10.64
C VAL A 57 26.86 20.73 -10.80
N ARG A 58 26.67 20.07 -11.95
CA ARG A 58 25.50 19.21 -12.13
C ARG A 58 25.48 18.22 -10.97
N PRO A 59 24.32 17.99 -10.32
CA PRO A 59 24.20 16.94 -9.32
C PRO A 59 24.78 15.65 -9.89
N ARG A 60 25.61 14.98 -9.08
CA ARG A 60 26.14 13.66 -9.39
C ARG A 60 26.21 12.85 -8.11
N VAL A 61 26.07 11.53 -8.21
CA VAL A 61 26.31 10.65 -7.07
C VAL A 61 27.76 10.73 -6.64
N HIS A 62 27.99 10.94 -5.34
CA HIS A 62 29.32 11.04 -4.75
C HIS A 62 29.63 9.79 -3.94
N ARG A 63 30.72 9.10 -4.28
CA ARG A 63 31.22 7.88 -3.62
C ARG A 63 32.52 8.13 -2.89
N VAL A 64 32.66 7.53 -1.71
CA VAL A 64 33.90 7.57 -0.93
C VAL A 64 34.16 6.20 -0.31
N THR A 65 35.38 5.72 -0.48
CA THR A 65 35.85 4.44 0.09
C THR A 65 36.80 4.68 1.26
N PHE A 66 36.59 3.90 2.32
CA PHE A 66 37.46 3.84 3.50
C PHE A 66 37.92 2.40 3.71
N THR A 67 39.18 2.22 4.09
CA THR A 67 39.76 0.90 4.37
C THR A 67 40.44 0.89 5.73
N ALA A 68 40.32 -0.22 6.46
CA ALA A 68 40.95 -0.41 7.76
C ALA A 68 41.12 -1.90 8.06
N SER A 69 42.34 -2.33 8.39
CA SER A 69 42.63 -3.70 8.87
C SER A 69 42.02 -4.81 8.00
N GLY A 70 42.19 -4.73 6.67
CA GLY A 70 41.66 -5.72 5.73
C GLY A 70 40.14 -5.69 5.55
N LYS A 71 39.49 -4.58 5.91
CA LYS A 71 38.05 -4.32 5.72
C LYS A 71 37.86 -3.02 4.94
N TYR A 72 36.69 -2.87 4.35
CA TYR A 72 36.32 -1.64 3.64
C TYR A 72 34.90 -1.19 3.99
N LEU A 73 34.66 0.10 3.81
CA LEU A 73 33.36 0.76 3.80
C LEU A 73 33.30 1.65 2.55
N VAL A 74 32.32 1.42 1.68
CA VAL A 74 31.96 2.35 0.60
C VAL A 74 30.67 3.06 1.00
N VAL A 75 30.63 4.36 0.80
CA VAL A 75 29.43 5.19 1.00
C VAL A 75 29.17 5.99 -0.26
N GLU A 76 27.91 6.02 -0.70
CA GLU A 76 27.45 6.85 -1.79
C GLU A 76 26.20 7.66 -1.41
N PHE A 77 26.16 8.91 -1.84
CA PHE A 77 25.02 9.80 -1.61
C PHE A 77 24.18 9.87 -2.87
N LEU A 78 22.98 9.31 -2.80
CA LEU A 78 22.03 9.23 -3.91
C LEU A 78 21.14 10.48 -3.97
N ASP A 79 20.84 11.06 -2.80
CA ASP A 79 20.18 12.35 -2.66
C ASP A 79 20.73 13.08 -1.41
N ASP A 80 20.21 14.26 -1.08
CA ASP A 80 20.61 15.01 0.11
C ASP A 80 20.26 14.29 1.43
N ASP A 81 19.26 13.43 1.43
CA ASP A 81 18.72 12.72 2.59
C ASP A 81 18.85 11.18 2.48
N LEU A 82 19.43 10.68 1.39
CA LEU A 82 19.57 9.26 1.07
C LEU A 82 21.04 8.84 0.92
N LEU A 83 21.51 8.05 1.88
CA LEU A 83 22.82 7.40 1.89
C LEU A 83 22.67 5.92 1.52
N HIS A 84 23.49 5.42 0.62
CA HIS A 84 23.67 3.99 0.37
C HIS A 84 25.10 3.57 0.76
N PHE A 85 25.26 2.43 1.43
CA PHE A 85 26.55 1.97 1.90
C PHE A 85 26.76 0.47 1.69
N GLU A 86 28.02 0.08 1.58
CA GLU A 86 28.47 -1.31 1.56
C GLU A 86 29.66 -1.50 2.50
N LEU A 87 29.64 -2.59 3.27
CA LEU A 87 30.64 -2.90 4.28
C LEU A 87 30.97 -4.40 4.26
N ALA A 88 32.26 -4.73 4.15
CA ALA A 88 32.74 -6.11 4.20
C ALA A 88 34.22 -6.23 4.57
N ALA A 89 34.65 -7.47 4.81
CA ALA A 89 36.07 -7.82 4.83
C ALA A 89 36.59 -8.02 3.40
N GLY A 90 37.88 -7.76 3.19
CA GLY A 90 38.54 -7.89 1.89
C GLY A 90 38.64 -6.56 1.13
N GLN A 91 38.57 -6.64 -0.20
CA GLN A 91 38.56 -5.48 -1.10
C GLN A 91 37.14 -5.22 -1.58
N GLY A 92 36.73 -3.96 -1.54
CA GLY A 92 35.43 -3.51 -2.02
C GLY A 92 35.47 -3.02 -3.47
N PRO A 93 34.32 -2.61 -4.02
CA PRO A 93 34.25 -2.02 -5.36
C PRO A 93 35.06 -0.72 -5.43
N SER A 94 35.44 -0.35 -6.66
CA SER A 94 36.08 0.95 -6.90
C SER A 94 35.11 2.08 -6.54
N ALA A 95 35.65 3.24 -6.14
CA ALA A 95 34.84 4.43 -5.90
C ALA A 95 34.14 4.96 -7.18
N ASP A 96 34.54 4.48 -8.35
CA ASP A 96 33.91 4.82 -9.64
C ASP A 96 32.73 3.89 -10.00
N GLU A 97 32.59 2.77 -9.29
CA GLU A 97 31.53 1.79 -9.52
C GLU A 97 30.37 1.99 -8.55
N PRO A 98 29.11 1.97 -9.01
CA PRO A 98 27.95 1.93 -8.12
C PRO A 98 28.00 0.72 -7.19
N ILE A 99 27.52 0.89 -5.97
CA ILE A 99 27.31 -0.24 -5.08
C ILE A 99 26.21 -1.12 -5.68
N TYR A 100 26.42 -2.44 -5.69
CA TYR A 100 25.43 -3.39 -6.19
C TYR A 100 24.09 -3.24 -5.44
N THR A 101 22.99 -3.41 -6.16
CA THR A 101 21.64 -3.40 -5.60
C THR A 101 20.90 -4.68 -5.96
N THR A 102 20.19 -5.27 -5.00
CA THR A 102 19.40 -6.49 -5.28
C THR A 102 18.20 -6.17 -6.19
N PRO A 103 17.51 -7.19 -6.74
CA PRO A 103 16.26 -6.98 -7.47
C PRO A 103 15.16 -6.25 -6.69
N MET A 104 15.26 -6.16 -5.36
CA MET A 104 14.30 -5.43 -4.52
C MET A 104 14.27 -3.93 -4.86
N ILE A 105 15.40 -3.38 -5.31
CA ILE A 105 15.54 -1.96 -5.67
C ILE A 105 14.93 -1.69 -7.04
N PHE A 106 14.01 -0.74 -7.11
CA PHE A 106 13.36 -0.30 -8.34
C PHE A 106 14.05 0.92 -8.95
N LYS A 107 14.34 1.94 -8.13
CA LYS A 107 14.99 3.18 -8.60
C LYS A 107 16.49 3.10 -8.36
N THR A 108 17.27 3.25 -9.43
CA THR A 108 18.76 3.21 -9.38
C THR A 108 19.40 4.44 -10.05
N ASP A 109 18.60 5.30 -10.69
CA ASP A 109 19.04 6.41 -11.55
C ASP A 109 19.02 7.77 -10.83
N TYR A 110 19.51 7.81 -9.59
CA TYR A 110 19.49 9.04 -8.80
C TYR A 110 20.44 10.12 -9.35
N PRO A 111 20.04 11.40 -9.32
CA PRO A 111 20.88 12.50 -9.78
C PRO A 111 22.05 12.79 -8.82
N GLY A 112 22.00 12.32 -7.57
CA GLY A 112 22.94 12.72 -6.51
C GLY A 112 22.50 13.98 -5.77
N PRO A 113 23.16 14.30 -4.64
CA PRO A 113 22.79 15.41 -3.78
C PRO A 113 23.00 16.77 -4.47
N ARG A 114 22.22 17.79 -4.07
CA ARG A 114 22.36 19.17 -4.60
C ARG A 114 23.72 19.77 -4.27
N ARG A 115 24.32 19.35 -3.16
CA ARG A 115 25.65 19.77 -2.71
C ARG A 115 26.36 18.59 -2.08
N PHE A 116 27.67 18.52 -2.26
CA PHE A 116 28.50 17.55 -1.56
C PHE A 116 29.80 18.22 -1.10
N ALA A 117 30.14 18.05 0.17
CA ALA A 117 31.40 18.50 0.76
C ALA A 117 32.10 17.36 1.48
N ARG A 118 33.42 17.30 1.33
CA ARG A 118 34.29 16.36 2.04
C ARG A 118 35.32 17.15 2.83
N SER A 119 35.36 16.95 4.14
CA SER A 119 36.18 17.74 5.07
C SER A 119 36.78 16.89 6.21
N GLY A 120 37.49 17.56 7.12
CA GLY A 120 38.27 16.92 8.19
C GLY A 120 39.62 16.39 7.70
N ALA A 121 40.57 16.17 8.62
CA ALA A 121 41.86 15.57 8.27
C ALA A 121 41.62 14.23 7.57
N ASN A 122 42.05 14.12 6.30
CA ASN A 122 41.84 12.97 5.42
C ASN A 122 40.39 12.71 4.94
N GLY A 123 39.52 13.72 4.99
CA GLY A 123 38.21 13.66 4.33
C GLY A 123 37.22 12.65 4.91
N HIS A 124 37.18 12.54 6.24
CA HIS A 124 36.32 11.59 6.98
C HIS A 124 34.94 12.16 7.36
N ILE A 125 34.71 13.45 7.10
CA ILE A 125 33.43 14.12 7.25
C ILE A 125 32.87 14.32 5.84
N LEU A 126 31.69 13.78 5.58
CA LEU A 126 30.98 13.86 4.30
C LEU A 126 29.64 14.57 4.54
N GLU A 127 29.30 15.54 3.72
CA GLU A 127 28.11 16.36 3.92
C GLU A 127 27.36 16.60 2.63
N THR A 128 26.04 16.45 2.71
CA THR A 128 25.08 16.95 1.72
C THR A 128 24.41 18.22 2.24
N ALA A 129 23.36 18.68 1.57
CA ALA A 129 22.54 19.78 2.11
C ALA A 129 21.84 19.38 3.43
N GLU A 130 21.41 18.12 3.56
CA GLU A 130 20.51 17.68 4.64
C GLU A 130 21.15 16.65 5.59
N MET A 131 22.23 15.99 5.17
CA MET A 131 22.91 14.95 5.94
C MET A 131 24.39 15.29 6.18
N LYS A 132 24.89 14.91 7.37
CA LYS A 132 26.31 14.84 7.68
C LYS A 132 26.66 13.44 8.14
N VAL A 133 27.72 12.88 7.58
CA VAL A 133 28.22 11.55 7.87
C VAL A 133 29.67 11.66 8.34
N ILE A 134 29.96 11.10 9.51
CA ILE A 134 31.31 11.06 10.09
C ILE A 134 31.77 9.60 10.14
N VAL A 135 32.91 9.32 9.52
CA VAL A 135 33.47 7.96 9.46
C VAL A 135 34.67 7.81 10.40
N ASP A 136 34.56 6.89 11.37
CA ASP A 136 35.72 6.43 12.13
C ASP A 136 36.57 5.53 11.23
N ARG A 137 37.70 6.05 10.75
CA ARG A 137 38.56 5.34 9.80
C ARG A 137 39.28 4.11 10.36
N ARG A 138 39.30 3.92 11.69
CA ARG A 138 39.93 2.73 12.29
C ARG A 138 38.92 1.61 12.48
N ARG A 139 37.71 1.96 12.91
CA ARG A 139 36.63 1.00 13.20
C ARG A 139 35.66 0.81 12.04
N LEU A 140 35.71 1.70 11.05
CA LEU A 140 34.72 1.83 9.97
C LEU A 140 33.29 2.04 10.50
N CYS A 141 33.17 2.72 11.65
CA CYS A 141 31.88 3.15 12.17
C CYS A 141 31.41 4.40 11.43
N LEU A 142 30.12 4.47 11.13
CA LEU A 142 29.48 5.56 10.41
C LEU A 142 28.44 6.23 11.31
N THR A 143 28.71 7.46 11.72
CA THR A 143 27.78 8.29 12.49
C THR A 143 27.02 9.21 11.53
N VAL A 144 25.68 9.12 11.54
CA VAL A 144 24.82 9.93 10.66
C VAL A 144 24.08 10.99 11.46
N ILE A 145 24.12 12.21 10.95
CA ILE A 145 23.49 13.39 11.52
C ILE A 145 22.54 13.99 10.48
N ASP A 146 21.30 14.21 10.88
CA ASP A 146 20.34 15.04 10.15
C ASP A 146 20.65 16.52 10.47
N LYS A 147 21.08 17.26 9.45
CA LYS A 147 21.44 18.68 9.56
C LYS A 147 20.22 19.57 9.69
N THR A 148 19.08 19.15 9.15
CA THR A 148 17.81 19.91 9.20
C THR A 148 17.25 19.95 10.62
N LYS A 149 17.52 18.91 11.41
CA LYS A 149 17.11 18.79 12.83
C LYS A 149 18.24 18.98 13.83
N ASN A 150 19.49 19.09 13.37
CA ASN A 150 20.69 19.03 14.22
C ASN A 150 20.68 17.80 15.15
N LEU A 151 20.41 16.64 14.58
CA LEU A 151 20.14 15.40 15.31
C LEU A 151 21.09 14.29 14.87
N GLU A 152 21.85 13.72 15.80
CA GLU A 152 22.60 12.49 15.55
C GLU A 152 21.65 11.29 15.56
N LEU A 153 21.39 10.73 14.38
CA LEU A 153 20.40 9.69 14.15
C LEU A 153 20.85 8.36 14.76
N THR A 154 22.04 7.91 14.36
CA THR A 154 22.62 6.64 14.80
C THR A 154 24.11 6.58 14.45
N THR A 155 24.83 5.71 15.16
CA THR A 155 26.15 5.25 14.75
C THR A 155 26.09 3.76 14.40
N LEU A 156 26.40 3.43 13.15
CA LEU A 156 26.49 2.07 12.62
C LEU A 156 27.94 1.58 12.72
N CYS A 157 28.19 0.44 13.39
CA CYS A 157 29.53 -0.15 13.44
C CYS A 157 29.54 -1.60 12.97
N PRO A 158 30.52 -2.02 12.13
CA PRO A 158 30.67 -3.40 11.69
C PRO A 158 30.88 -4.35 12.87
N ARG A 159 30.31 -5.54 12.74
CA ARG A 159 30.55 -6.68 13.61
C ARG A 159 30.81 -7.93 12.80
N ASP A 160 31.80 -8.69 13.26
CA ASP A 160 31.99 -10.08 12.86
C ASP A 160 32.10 -10.28 11.32
N LEU A 161 32.68 -9.32 10.58
CA LEU A 161 32.70 -9.32 9.10
C LEU A 161 33.36 -10.56 8.45
N HIS A 162 34.17 -11.31 9.19
CA HIS A 162 34.78 -12.57 8.73
C HIS A 162 33.97 -13.82 9.09
N ARG A 163 32.84 -13.67 9.79
CA ARG A 163 31.92 -14.75 10.16
C ARG A 163 30.76 -14.80 9.16
N GLN A 164 30.08 -15.95 9.13
CA GLN A 164 28.91 -16.17 8.28
C GLN A 164 27.73 -15.29 8.74
N TRP A 165 27.44 -15.30 10.04
CA TRP A 165 26.64 -14.25 10.68
C TRP A 165 27.53 -13.02 10.94
N LYS A 166 27.42 -12.03 10.07
CA LYS A 166 28.03 -10.70 10.27
C LYS A 166 26.93 -9.68 10.54
N GLY A 167 27.29 -8.47 10.96
CA GLY A 167 26.25 -7.53 11.39
C GLY A 167 26.70 -6.11 11.63
N LEU A 168 25.76 -5.32 12.13
CA LEU A 168 25.97 -3.96 12.58
C LEU A 168 25.51 -3.82 14.02
N THR A 169 26.19 -2.98 14.80
CA THR A 169 25.54 -2.31 15.94
C THR A 169 24.91 -1.02 15.47
N LEU A 170 23.70 -0.73 15.93
CA LEU A 170 23.04 0.55 15.75
C LEU A 170 22.96 1.23 17.12
N THR A 171 23.66 2.34 17.29
CA THR A 171 23.53 3.13 18.51
C THR A 171 22.21 3.88 18.44
N PRO A 172 21.25 3.65 19.35
CA PRO A 172 19.92 4.23 19.23
C PRO A 172 19.88 5.72 19.51
N ASN A 173 20.89 6.28 20.18
CA ASN A 173 20.93 7.68 20.61
C ASN A 173 19.62 8.09 21.32
N GLY A 174 18.82 8.96 20.70
CA GLY A 174 17.52 9.42 21.20
C GLY A 174 16.33 8.54 20.82
N MET A 175 16.50 7.55 19.94
CA MET A 175 15.43 6.70 19.43
C MET A 175 14.89 5.76 20.52
N ARG A 176 13.56 5.66 20.59
CA ARG A 176 12.82 4.96 21.66
C ARG A 176 11.90 3.86 21.16
N HIS A 177 11.56 3.88 19.87
CA HIS A 177 10.63 2.96 19.25
C HIS A 177 11.16 2.50 17.89
N VAL A 178 10.79 1.28 17.49
CA VAL A 178 11.19 0.68 16.21
C VAL A 178 10.00 -0.01 15.54
N TYR A 179 9.81 0.26 14.24
CA TYR A 179 8.75 -0.31 13.40
C TYR A 179 9.29 -0.86 12.07
N GLY A 180 8.42 -1.50 11.28
CA GLY A 180 8.79 -2.20 10.04
C GLY A 180 9.23 -3.65 10.29
N LEU A 181 10.19 -4.15 9.51
CA LEU A 181 10.74 -5.52 9.59
C LEU A 181 9.81 -6.65 9.13
N GLY A 182 8.77 -6.33 8.36
CA GLY A 182 7.84 -7.30 7.78
C GLY A 182 6.91 -7.97 8.79
N GLU A 183 6.53 -9.20 8.49
CA GLU A 183 5.53 -9.95 9.22
C GLU A 183 6.18 -10.84 10.28
N GLN A 184 5.74 -10.71 11.53
CA GLN A 184 5.99 -11.69 12.57
C GLN A 184 4.92 -11.57 13.67
N PHE A 185 4.31 -12.70 14.00
CA PHE A 185 3.41 -12.83 15.14
C PHE A 185 4.25 -13.09 16.39
N ILE A 186 4.11 -12.24 17.40
CA ILE A 186 5.00 -12.24 18.59
C ILE A 186 4.26 -12.75 19.82
N ALA A 187 3.13 -12.14 20.14
CA ALA A 187 2.42 -12.36 21.39
C ALA A 187 0.91 -12.56 21.13
N PRO A 188 0.36 -13.74 21.44
CA PRO A 188 -1.07 -14.00 21.33
C PRO A 188 -1.92 -12.95 22.04
N GLY A 189 -2.97 -12.46 21.38
CA GLY A 189 -3.90 -11.48 21.99
C GLY A 189 -3.32 -10.06 22.10
N SER A 190 -2.07 -9.83 21.70
CA SER A 190 -1.41 -8.53 21.82
C SER A 190 -1.27 -7.85 20.45
N PRO A 191 -1.82 -6.64 20.30
CA PRO A 191 -1.57 -5.80 19.14
C PRO A 191 -0.38 -4.83 19.36
N ASP A 192 0.51 -5.05 20.33
CA ASP A 192 1.63 -4.12 20.57
C ASP A 192 2.72 -4.24 19.50
N GLY A 193 2.95 -3.15 18.74
CA GLY A 193 3.84 -3.10 17.58
C GLY A 193 5.16 -2.35 17.74
N ASP A 194 5.61 -2.12 18.97
CA ASP A 194 6.98 -1.65 19.18
C ASP A 194 7.97 -2.83 19.27
N TRP A 195 9.03 -2.77 18.46
CA TRP A 195 10.12 -3.76 18.49
C TRP A 195 11.09 -3.56 19.66
N VAL A 196 11.15 -2.38 20.29
CA VAL A 196 12.11 -2.13 21.37
C VAL A 196 11.89 -3.06 22.56
N GLY A 197 12.97 -3.71 23.00
CA GLY A 197 12.91 -4.76 24.03
C GLY A 197 12.60 -6.16 23.48
N ARG A 198 12.55 -6.34 22.16
CA ARG A 198 12.24 -7.62 21.50
C ARG A 198 13.31 -8.02 20.48
N VAL A 199 13.16 -9.22 19.92
CA VAL A 199 14.04 -9.77 18.88
C VAL A 199 13.19 -10.20 17.68
N ARG A 200 13.53 -9.70 16.49
CA ARG A 200 13.01 -10.18 15.20
C ARG A 200 13.90 -11.32 14.72
N VAL A 201 13.32 -12.48 14.47
CA VAL A 201 14.03 -13.71 14.04
C VAL A 201 13.46 -14.27 12.74
N PRO A 202 14.26 -14.91 11.87
CA PRO A 202 13.73 -15.53 10.65
C PRO A 202 12.72 -16.64 10.98
N GLY A 203 11.87 -16.99 10.01
CA GLY A 203 10.88 -18.06 10.15
C GLY A 203 11.52 -19.44 10.28
N ASN A 204 12.56 -19.70 9.49
CA ASN A 204 13.33 -20.95 9.56
C ASN A 204 14.85 -20.71 9.37
N ALA A 205 15.59 -21.77 9.05
CA ALA A 205 17.03 -21.72 8.85
C ALA A 205 17.47 -21.02 7.56
N GLU A 206 16.57 -20.76 6.62
CA GLU A 206 16.86 -20.16 5.30
C GLU A 206 16.24 -18.76 5.16
N GLY A 207 15.13 -18.45 5.86
CA GLY A 207 14.54 -17.12 5.91
C GLY A 207 13.04 -17.14 6.23
N ASN A 208 12.23 -16.65 5.29
CA ASN A 208 10.76 -16.62 5.35
C ASN A 208 10.21 -18.03 5.55
N ALA A 209 9.13 -18.16 6.31
CA ALA A 209 8.50 -19.46 6.52
C ALA A 209 7.11 -19.30 7.11
N LEU A 210 6.25 -20.27 6.81
CA LEU A 210 5.06 -20.52 7.61
C LEU A 210 5.49 -21.08 8.97
N VAL A 211 5.03 -20.44 10.05
CA VAL A 211 5.40 -20.80 11.44
C VAL A 211 4.15 -21.06 12.29
N PRO A 212 4.15 -22.08 13.16
CA PRO A 212 3.01 -22.35 14.03
C PRO A 212 2.68 -21.17 14.97
N PHE A 213 1.40 -20.84 15.11
CA PHE A 213 0.92 -19.81 16.03
C PHE A 213 -0.55 -20.03 16.44
N GLU A 214 -0.82 -20.11 17.75
CA GLU A 214 -2.18 -20.23 18.33
C GLU A 214 -3.11 -21.21 17.58
N GLY A 215 -2.63 -22.44 17.37
CA GLY A 215 -3.42 -23.52 16.75
C GLY A 215 -3.55 -23.42 15.22
N GLY A 216 -2.94 -22.43 14.58
CA GLY A 216 -2.72 -22.43 13.13
C GLY A 216 -1.26 -22.21 12.77
N ALA A 217 -1.01 -21.72 11.56
CA ALA A 217 0.31 -21.36 11.09
C ALA A 217 0.26 -20.03 10.33
N VAL A 218 1.19 -19.13 10.62
CA VAL A 218 1.20 -17.77 10.05
C VAL A 218 2.50 -17.51 9.34
N GLU A 219 2.48 -16.63 8.35
CA GLU A 219 3.72 -16.28 7.65
C GLU A 219 4.68 -15.51 8.57
N ASN A 220 5.98 -15.70 8.35
CA ASN A 220 7.05 -14.91 8.94
C ASN A 220 7.94 -14.32 7.83
N ALA A 221 7.42 -13.33 7.12
CA ALA A 221 8.10 -12.69 6.00
C ALA A 221 9.00 -11.53 6.44
N GLN A 222 10.28 -11.57 6.06
CA GLN A 222 11.27 -10.55 6.41
C GLN A 222 11.30 -9.42 5.37
N PHE A 223 10.95 -8.20 5.80
CA PHE A 223 11.10 -6.98 5.00
C PHE A 223 12.04 -6.03 5.74
N PRO A 224 13.35 -6.02 5.45
CA PRO A 224 14.39 -5.42 6.29
C PRO A 224 14.47 -3.89 6.25
N ILE A 225 13.32 -3.22 6.26
CA ILE A 225 13.16 -1.78 6.46
C ILE A 225 12.78 -1.52 7.92
N LEU A 226 13.65 -0.80 8.62
CA LEU A 226 13.47 -0.33 9.99
C LEU A 226 13.14 1.16 9.97
N TYR A 227 12.16 1.56 10.79
CA TYR A 227 11.90 2.96 11.12
C TYR A 227 12.17 3.17 12.61
N ALA A 228 13.18 3.95 12.96
CA ALA A 228 13.48 4.32 14.33
C ALA A 228 12.86 5.67 14.66
N VAL A 229 12.27 5.80 15.85
CA VAL A 229 11.61 7.04 16.27
C VAL A 229 11.93 7.41 17.71
N GLY A 230 12.30 8.67 17.92
CA GLY A 230 12.58 9.28 19.21
C GLY A 230 11.37 10.02 19.79
N ARG A 231 11.61 11.08 20.58
CA ARG A 231 10.55 11.76 21.35
C ARG A 231 9.55 12.50 20.46
N ASP A 232 10.06 13.32 19.55
CA ASP A 232 9.26 14.20 18.70
C ASP A 232 9.36 13.74 17.24
N TYR A 233 9.80 14.65 16.35
CA TYR A 233 10.14 14.35 14.96
C TYR A 233 11.56 13.79 14.80
N GLU A 234 12.15 13.25 15.87
CA GLU A 234 13.40 12.48 15.81
C GLU A 234 13.11 11.16 15.11
N ASN A 235 13.64 10.94 13.91
CA ASN A 235 13.40 9.72 13.15
C ASN A 235 14.46 9.49 12.07
N TYR A 236 14.63 8.23 11.68
CA TYR A 236 15.33 7.79 10.48
C TYR A 236 14.78 6.43 10.02
N ALA A 237 15.05 6.06 8.77
CA ALA A 237 14.83 4.71 8.27
C ALA A 237 16.14 4.06 7.85
N LEU A 238 16.26 2.75 8.08
CA LEU A 238 17.37 1.91 7.62
C LEU A 238 16.81 0.72 6.87
N PHE A 239 17.10 0.62 5.59
CA PHE A 239 16.79 -0.53 4.76
C PHE A 239 18.06 -1.35 4.53
N LEU A 240 18.09 -2.64 4.90
CA LEU A 240 19.18 -3.52 4.49
C LEU A 240 18.81 -4.19 3.17
N ASP A 241 19.59 -3.93 2.12
CA ASP A 241 19.39 -4.48 0.78
C ASP A 241 19.98 -5.90 0.71
N ASP A 242 19.26 -6.82 1.36
CA ASP A 242 19.74 -8.15 1.65
C ASP A 242 18.62 -9.18 1.55
N ALA A 243 18.81 -10.16 0.66
CA ALA A 243 17.89 -11.25 0.41
C ALA A 243 17.98 -12.38 1.44
N TYR A 244 19.01 -12.39 2.29
CA TYR A 244 19.24 -13.48 3.24
C TYR A 244 18.48 -13.29 4.55
N LYS A 245 18.41 -14.36 5.35
CA LYS A 245 17.83 -14.33 6.69
C LYS A 245 18.51 -13.33 7.61
N GLN A 246 17.70 -12.64 8.41
CA GLN A 246 18.17 -11.59 9.32
C GLN A 246 17.67 -11.78 10.74
N ARG A 247 18.50 -11.38 11.71
CA ARG A 247 18.13 -11.28 13.12
C ARG A 247 18.35 -9.86 13.61
N TRP A 248 17.30 -9.24 14.15
CA TRP A 248 17.37 -7.92 14.76
C TRP A 248 17.11 -8.03 16.26
N ASP A 249 18.01 -7.52 17.08
CA ASP A 249 17.96 -7.57 18.53
C ASP A 249 17.91 -6.14 19.11
N PHE A 250 16.76 -5.81 19.67
CA PHE A 250 16.47 -4.51 20.28
C PHE A 250 16.41 -4.59 21.81
N THR A 251 16.90 -5.68 22.41
CA THR A 251 16.93 -5.86 23.87
C THR A 251 18.08 -5.12 24.52
N GLY A 252 19.19 -4.93 23.79
CA GLY A 252 20.40 -4.25 24.25
C GLY A 252 20.53 -2.80 23.79
N ARG A 253 21.57 -2.12 24.29
CA ARG A 253 22.06 -0.84 23.76
C ARG A 253 23.59 -0.94 23.60
N PRO A 254 24.14 -0.87 22.38
CA PRO A 254 23.46 -0.61 21.11
C PRO A 254 22.55 -1.77 20.66
N TRP A 255 21.59 -1.46 19.79
CA TRP A 255 20.82 -2.48 19.05
C TRP A 255 21.73 -3.22 18.08
N ARG A 256 21.33 -4.42 17.65
CA ARG A 256 22.14 -5.27 16.79
C ARG A 256 21.30 -5.81 15.64
N VAL A 257 21.89 -5.85 14.46
CA VAL A 257 21.37 -6.62 13.32
C VAL A 257 22.45 -7.57 12.85
N ASN A 258 22.07 -8.80 12.56
CA ASN A 258 22.92 -9.82 11.97
C ASN A 258 22.26 -10.35 10.69
N THR A 259 23.07 -10.56 9.66
CA THR A 259 22.66 -11.10 8.35
C THR A 259 23.62 -12.21 7.91
N TRP A 260 23.15 -13.07 7.00
CA TRP A 260 23.87 -14.22 6.44
C TRP A 260 24.44 -13.94 5.04
N ASN A 261 24.78 -12.69 4.73
CA ASN A 261 25.29 -12.30 3.41
C ASN A 261 26.81 -12.14 3.39
N ASP A 262 27.40 -11.99 2.21
CA ASP A 262 28.83 -11.74 1.99
C ASP A 262 29.21 -10.30 2.36
N GLN A 263 28.42 -9.33 1.90
CA GLN A 263 28.53 -7.91 2.22
C GLN A 263 27.29 -7.42 2.96
N ILE A 264 27.46 -6.41 3.82
CA ILE A 264 26.33 -5.68 4.40
C ILE A 264 26.08 -4.46 3.53
N ARG A 265 24.94 -4.43 2.85
CA ARG A 265 24.47 -3.30 2.04
C ARG A 265 23.24 -2.68 2.67
N GLY A 266 23.14 -1.36 2.64
CA GLY A 266 21.95 -0.71 3.17
C GLY A 266 21.81 0.74 2.81
N TYR A 267 20.58 1.20 2.91
CA TYR A 267 20.16 2.58 2.68
C TYR A 267 19.74 3.19 4.00
N LEU A 268 20.26 4.38 4.31
CA LEU A 268 19.82 5.17 5.45
C LEU A 268 19.17 6.45 4.92
N MET A 269 17.92 6.65 5.33
CA MET A 269 17.09 7.79 4.97
C MET A 269 16.87 8.67 6.19
N THR A 270 16.96 9.98 5.99
CA THR A 270 16.48 10.98 6.95
C THR A 270 15.37 11.81 6.33
N GLY A 271 14.60 12.53 7.13
CA GLY A 271 13.46 13.28 6.62
C GLY A 271 12.57 13.82 7.75
N PRO A 272 11.73 14.82 7.49
CA PRO A 272 10.96 15.54 8.51
C PRO A 272 10.05 14.66 9.37
N ASN A 273 9.55 13.52 8.88
CA ASN A 273 8.63 12.63 9.60
C ASN A 273 8.53 11.24 8.95
N LEU A 274 7.85 10.30 9.62
CA LEU A 274 7.65 8.93 9.13
C LEU A 274 6.97 8.82 7.76
N LEU A 275 6.04 9.72 7.42
CA LEU A 275 5.39 9.67 6.10
C LEU A 275 6.38 9.98 5.00
N ASP A 276 7.31 10.90 5.24
CA ASP A 276 8.35 11.25 4.27
C ASP A 276 9.32 10.10 4.06
N LEU A 277 9.86 9.55 5.16
CA LEU A 277 10.73 8.37 5.10
C LEU A 277 10.10 7.19 4.35
N ARG A 278 8.79 6.97 4.54
CA ARG A 278 8.09 5.94 3.81
C ARG A 278 8.04 6.25 2.31
N LYS A 279 7.81 7.50 1.91
CA LYS A 279 7.78 7.86 0.49
C LYS A 279 9.12 7.61 -0.18
N ASP A 280 10.22 7.92 0.50
CA ASP A 280 11.58 7.67 0.00
C ASP A 280 11.82 6.18 -0.17
N TYR A 281 11.44 5.39 0.83
CA TYR A 281 11.48 3.93 0.73
C TYR A 281 10.61 3.41 -0.44
N MET A 282 9.38 3.91 -0.60
CA MET A 282 8.50 3.48 -1.70
C MET A 282 8.96 3.95 -3.07
N GLU A 283 9.70 5.04 -3.17
CA GLU A 283 10.40 5.44 -4.39
C GLU A 283 11.55 4.48 -4.69
N LEU A 284 12.32 4.10 -3.67
CA LEU A 284 13.43 3.18 -3.79
C LEU A 284 12.98 1.78 -4.26
N VAL A 285 11.98 1.18 -3.62
CA VAL A 285 11.55 -0.22 -3.91
C VAL A 285 10.38 -0.34 -4.88
N GLY A 286 9.77 0.78 -5.26
CA GLY A 286 8.62 0.86 -6.18
C GLY A 286 7.26 0.92 -5.47
N ARG A 287 6.31 1.60 -6.11
CA ARG A 287 4.97 1.85 -5.58
C ARG A 287 3.96 0.79 -6.07
N PRO A 288 2.95 0.43 -5.27
CA PRO A 288 1.93 -0.54 -5.69
C PRO A 288 1.07 0.03 -6.84
N PRO A 289 0.77 -0.74 -7.90
CA PRO A 289 -0.25 -0.36 -8.85
C PRO A 289 -1.62 -0.31 -8.16
N VAL A 290 -2.53 0.53 -8.65
CA VAL A 290 -3.92 0.53 -8.19
C VAL A 290 -4.56 -0.81 -8.56
N PRO A 291 -5.05 -1.62 -7.61
CA PRO A 291 -5.62 -2.93 -7.89
C PRO A 291 -6.95 -2.80 -8.67
N PRO A 292 -7.47 -3.88 -9.27
CA PRO A 292 -8.84 -3.91 -9.74
C PRO A 292 -9.79 -3.43 -8.64
N LYS A 293 -10.74 -2.55 -8.95
CA LYS A 293 -11.66 -1.98 -7.95
C LYS A 293 -12.42 -3.08 -7.19
N LYS A 294 -12.72 -4.21 -7.86
CA LYS A 294 -13.27 -5.44 -7.28
C LYS A 294 -12.53 -5.93 -6.03
N MET A 295 -11.22 -5.70 -5.91
CA MET A 295 -10.43 -6.12 -4.75
C MET A 295 -10.77 -5.36 -3.47
N PHE A 296 -11.52 -4.26 -3.57
CA PHE A 296 -12.08 -3.60 -2.39
C PHE A 296 -13.42 -4.20 -1.93
N GLY A 297 -14.00 -5.16 -2.67
CA GLY A 297 -15.24 -5.84 -2.34
C GLY A 297 -15.06 -7.16 -1.58
N LEU A 298 -16.15 -7.92 -1.46
CA LEU A 298 -16.20 -9.27 -0.88
C LEU A 298 -15.76 -10.33 -1.89
N TRP A 299 -14.85 -11.19 -1.45
CA TRP A 299 -14.35 -12.36 -2.17
C TRP A 299 -14.57 -13.60 -1.32
N ILE A 300 -15.46 -14.50 -1.73
CA ILE A 300 -15.70 -15.74 -1.00
C ILE A 300 -14.62 -16.76 -1.35
N SER A 301 -14.06 -17.40 -0.34
CA SER A 301 -13.00 -18.39 -0.49
C SER A 301 -13.15 -19.47 0.58
N GLU A 302 -12.60 -20.64 0.31
CA GLU A 302 -12.38 -21.73 1.26
C GLU A 302 -11.38 -22.70 0.65
N TYR A 303 -10.91 -23.66 1.44
CA TYR A 303 -10.14 -24.82 0.99
C TYR A 303 -11.00 -26.09 1.10
N GLY A 304 -11.83 -26.41 0.11
CA GLY A 304 -12.06 -25.67 -1.12
C GLY A 304 -13.43 -25.99 -1.72
N PHE A 305 -13.80 -25.27 -2.78
CA PHE A 305 -15.04 -25.52 -3.52
C PHE A 305 -14.98 -26.85 -4.26
N ASP A 306 -15.98 -27.70 -4.09
CA ASP A 306 -16.03 -29.01 -4.76
C ASP A 306 -16.34 -28.88 -6.26
N ASP A 307 -17.24 -27.96 -6.65
CA ASP A 307 -17.72 -27.79 -8.02
C ASP A 307 -18.38 -26.40 -8.27
N TRP A 308 -18.92 -26.20 -9.48
CA TRP A 308 -19.70 -25.00 -9.80
C TRP A 308 -20.99 -24.85 -8.99
N ALA A 309 -21.62 -25.96 -8.59
CA ALA A 309 -22.91 -25.94 -7.91
C ALA A 309 -22.76 -25.39 -6.48
N GLU A 310 -21.68 -25.74 -5.78
CA GLU A 310 -21.37 -25.15 -4.48
C GLU A 310 -21.16 -23.64 -4.57
N LEU A 311 -20.38 -23.18 -5.55
CA LEU A 311 -20.15 -21.74 -5.79
C LEU A 311 -21.47 -21.00 -6.06
N GLU A 312 -22.28 -21.54 -6.97
CA GLU A 312 -23.57 -20.96 -7.34
C GLU A 312 -24.54 -20.95 -6.14
N ASP A 313 -24.50 -21.96 -5.28
CA ASP A 313 -25.31 -22.01 -4.07
C ASP A 313 -24.98 -20.85 -3.11
N LYS A 314 -23.69 -20.59 -2.87
CA LYS A 314 -23.25 -19.44 -2.05
C LYS A 314 -23.60 -18.11 -2.70
N LEU A 315 -23.38 -17.99 -4.01
CA LEU A 315 -23.74 -16.78 -4.76
C LEU A 315 -25.24 -16.49 -4.65
N ARG A 316 -26.09 -17.48 -4.91
CA ARG A 316 -27.55 -17.38 -4.81
C ARG A 316 -27.98 -16.97 -3.40
N SER A 317 -27.40 -17.58 -2.37
CA SER A 317 -27.67 -17.23 -0.96
C SER A 317 -27.33 -15.78 -0.64
N LEU A 318 -26.13 -15.34 -0.99
CA LEU A 318 -25.69 -13.95 -0.79
C LEU A 318 -26.60 -12.97 -1.52
N ARG A 319 -26.98 -13.27 -2.77
CA ARG A 319 -27.90 -12.46 -3.57
C ARG A 319 -29.29 -12.38 -2.94
N ALA A 320 -29.83 -13.51 -2.47
CA ALA A 320 -31.12 -13.56 -1.77
C ALA A 320 -31.09 -12.77 -0.45
N ASN A 321 -29.95 -12.77 0.26
CA ASN A 321 -29.75 -12.03 1.49
C ASN A 321 -29.23 -10.59 1.28
N HIS A 322 -29.22 -10.09 0.03
CA HIS A 322 -28.84 -8.72 -0.34
C HIS A 322 -27.40 -8.33 0.03
N PHE A 323 -26.49 -9.31 0.05
CA PHE A 323 -25.05 -9.09 0.17
C PHE A 323 -24.46 -8.77 -1.21
N PRO A 324 -23.74 -7.65 -1.36
CA PRO A 324 -22.91 -7.46 -2.53
C PRO A 324 -21.69 -8.39 -2.47
N VAL A 325 -21.27 -8.90 -3.63
CA VAL A 325 -20.12 -9.80 -3.78
C VAL A 325 -19.48 -9.56 -5.13
N ASP A 326 -18.14 -9.57 -5.15
CA ASP A 326 -17.32 -9.19 -6.30
C ASP A 326 -16.56 -10.36 -6.93
N GLY A 327 -16.32 -11.42 -6.16
CA GLY A 327 -15.61 -12.58 -6.68
C GLY A 327 -15.58 -13.80 -5.78
N PHE A 328 -14.97 -14.85 -6.32
CA PHE A 328 -14.65 -16.09 -5.64
C PHE A 328 -13.17 -16.43 -5.84
N VAL A 329 -12.55 -17.05 -4.84
CA VAL A 329 -11.18 -17.57 -4.91
C VAL A 329 -11.25 -19.08 -4.82
N LEU A 330 -10.79 -19.77 -5.86
CA LEU A 330 -10.81 -21.23 -5.94
C LEU A 330 -9.45 -21.80 -5.54
N ASP A 331 -9.50 -22.69 -4.55
CA ASP A 331 -8.38 -23.51 -4.09
C ASP A 331 -8.17 -24.73 -5.01
N LEU A 332 -7.21 -25.59 -4.68
CA LEU A 332 -6.61 -26.63 -5.52
C LEU A 332 -7.60 -27.64 -6.11
N GLN A 333 -8.84 -27.70 -5.62
CA GLN A 333 -9.95 -28.47 -6.19
C GLN A 333 -10.25 -28.07 -7.64
N TRP A 334 -9.97 -26.81 -8.05
CA TRP A 334 -10.27 -26.35 -9.41
C TRP A 334 -9.49 -27.14 -10.49
N PHE A 335 -8.25 -27.56 -10.19
CA PHE A 335 -7.48 -28.49 -11.02
C PHE A 335 -7.50 -29.93 -10.49
N GLY A 336 -7.89 -30.13 -9.23
CA GLY A 336 -8.20 -31.43 -8.62
C GLY A 336 -7.03 -32.42 -8.54
N GLY A 337 -7.32 -33.65 -8.10
CA GLY A 337 -6.38 -34.79 -8.16
C GLY A 337 -5.09 -34.65 -7.35
N ILE A 338 -5.12 -33.91 -6.24
CA ILE A 338 -4.02 -33.87 -5.28
C ILE A 338 -3.99 -35.19 -4.50
N THR A 339 -2.90 -35.95 -4.66
CA THR A 339 -2.76 -37.27 -4.04
C THR A 339 -1.51 -37.32 -3.18
N PRO A 340 -1.64 -37.46 -1.85
CA PRO A 340 -0.50 -37.56 -0.96
C PRO A 340 0.42 -38.72 -1.35
N ASN A 341 1.74 -38.53 -1.17
CA ASN A 341 2.77 -39.53 -1.43
C ASN A 341 2.84 -40.07 -2.87
N SER A 342 2.17 -39.46 -3.85
CA SER A 342 2.09 -39.95 -5.24
C SER A 342 2.90 -39.09 -6.22
N ASP A 343 3.60 -39.74 -7.15
CA ASP A 343 4.22 -39.10 -8.32
C ASP A 343 3.17 -38.67 -9.36
N GLN A 344 1.98 -39.26 -9.32
CA GLN A 344 0.85 -39.04 -10.23
C GLN A 344 -0.10 -37.93 -9.74
N THR A 345 0.24 -37.25 -8.64
CA THR A 345 -0.50 -36.07 -8.18
C THR A 345 -0.62 -35.03 -9.31
N ARG A 346 -1.78 -34.38 -9.41
CA ARG A 346 -2.07 -33.34 -10.41
C ARG A 346 -1.56 -31.94 -10.03
N MET A 347 -0.79 -31.83 -8.94
CA MET A 347 -0.14 -30.58 -8.54
C MET A 347 0.69 -30.01 -9.70
N GLY A 348 0.49 -28.73 -10.01
CA GLY A 348 1.16 -28.04 -11.13
C GLY A 348 0.51 -28.26 -12.50
N THR A 349 -0.59 -29.02 -12.63
CA THR A 349 -1.25 -29.14 -13.94
C THR A 349 -1.84 -27.81 -14.43
N LEU A 350 -2.34 -26.95 -13.53
CA LEU A 350 -3.03 -25.70 -13.88
C LEU A 350 -4.03 -25.88 -15.04
N SER A 351 -4.73 -27.01 -15.04
CA SER A 351 -5.74 -27.40 -16.02
C SER A 351 -6.99 -27.80 -15.27
N TRP A 352 -8.13 -27.26 -15.69
CA TRP A 352 -9.42 -27.49 -15.04
C TRP A 352 -9.75 -28.97 -14.88
N ASP A 353 -10.23 -29.35 -13.69
CA ASP A 353 -10.91 -30.62 -13.51
C ASP A 353 -12.33 -30.55 -14.08
N THR A 354 -12.47 -30.81 -15.38
CA THR A 354 -13.75 -30.67 -16.08
C THR A 354 -14.82 -31.67 -15.65
N LYS A 355 -14.49 -32.63 -14.78
CA LYS A 355 -15.48 -33.50 -14.14
C LYS A 355 -16.32 -32.72 -13.13
N HIS A 356 -15.68 -31.89 -12.31
CA HIS A 356 -16.34 -31.10 -11.27
C HIS A 356 -16.61 -29.65 -11.73
N PHE A 357 -15.77 -29.13 -12.64
CA PHE A 357 -15.92 -27.80 -13.22
C PHE A 357 -16.13 -27.90 -14.74
N PRO A 358 -17.26 -28.47 -15.23
CA PRO A 358 -17.53 -28.59 -16.65
C PRO A 358 -17.65 -27.23 -17.33
N HIS A 359 -17.28 -27.16 -18.62
CA HIS A 359 -17.37 -25.95 -19.47
C HIS A 359 -16.82 -24.66 -18.82
N PRO A 360 -15.60 -24.66 -18.25
CA PRO A 360 -15.13 -23.57 -17.40
C PRO A 360 -15.14 -22.20 -18.09
N ALA A 361 -14.76 -22.14 -19.38
CA ALA A 361 -14.77 -20.88 -20.13
C ALA A 361 -16.16 -20.24 -20.24
N ALA A 362 -17.19 -21.06 -20.48
CA ALA A 362 -18.57 -20.57 -20.58
C ALA A 362 -19.09 -20.10 -19.23
N GLU A 363 -18.80 -20.85 -18.16
CA GLU A 363 -19.25 -20.52 -16.82
C GLU A 363 -18.56 -19.27 -16.26
N ILE A 364 -17.26 -19.11 -16.51
CA ILE A 364 -16.51 -17.89 -16.14
C ILE A 364 -17.07 -16.66 -16.87
N ALA A 365 -17.38 -16.79 -18.16
CA ALA A 365 -18.01 -15.71 -18.91
C ALA A 365 -19.40 -15.38 -18.34
N ARG A 366 -20.22 -16.38 -18.02
CA ARG A 366 -21.54 -16.20 -17.39
C ARG A 366 -21.44 -15.48 -16.04
N LEU A 367 -20.57 -15.93 -15.15
CA LEU A 367 -20.32 -15.30 -13.85
C LEU A 367 -19.88 -13.84 -14.00
N ARG A 368 -18.99 -13.54 -14.95
CA ARG A 368 -18.55 -12.17 -15.23
C ARG A 368 -19.69 -11.31 -15.79
N ASP A 369 -20.31 -11.74 -16.86
CA ASP A 369 -21.19 -10.91 -17.69
C ASP A 369 -22.60 -10.79 -17.09
N GLU A 370 -23.11 -11.86 -16.47
CA GLU A 370 -24.45 -11.89 -15.89
C GLU A 370 -24.46 -11.56 -14.39
N GLN A 371 -23.45 -12.03 -13.65
CA GLN A 371 -23.42 -11.91 -12.19
C GLN A 371 -22.45 -10.85 -11.67
N GLY A 372 -21.58 -10.32 -12.54
CA GLY A 372 -20.57 -9.33 -12.16
C GLY A 372 -19.49 -9.89 -11.24
N ILE A 373 -19.21 -11.19 -11.30
CA ILE A 373 -18.29 -11.95 -10.46
C ILE A 373 -16.94 -12.13 -11.17
N GLY A 374 -15.83 -12.00 -10.43
CA GLY A 374 -14.49 -12.36 -10.89
C GLY A 374 -13.97 -13.60 -10.17
N LEU A 375 -13.00 -14.29 -10.78
CA LEU A 375 -12.34 -15.45 -10.17
C LEU A 375 -10.85 -15.19 -9.96
N ILE A 376 -10.32 -15.71 -8.85
CA ILE A 376 -8.89 -15.89 -8.59
C ILE A 376 -8.66 -17.39 -8.43
N LEU A 377 -7.59 -17.91 -9.02
CA LEU A 377 -7.21 -19.33 -8.91
C LEU A 377 -5.90 -19.46 -8.14
N ILE A 378 -5.83 -20.48 -7.28
CA ILE A 378 -4.57 -20.90 -6.67
C ILE A 378 -3.63 -21.50 -7.72
N GLU A 379 -2.34 -21.23 -7.54
CA GLU A 379 -1.23 -21.93 -8.19
C GLU A 379 -0.07 -22.08 -7.19
N GLU A 380 0.64 -23.20 -7.31
CA GLU A 380 1.80 -23.58 -6.51
C GLU A 380 3.06 -23.70 -7.40
N SER A 381 4.22 -23.78 -6.76
CA SER A 381 5.50 -23.92 -7.46
C SER A 381 5.90 -25.37 -7.80
N TYR A 382 5.08 -26.34 -7.41
CA TYR A 382 5.40 -27.77 -7.51
C TYR A 382 4.73 -28.42 -8.72
N ILE A 383 5.38 -29.42 -9.29
CA ILE A 383 4.84 -30.21 -10.40
C ILE A 383 5.00 -31.70 -10.09
N GLY A 384 3.92 -32.46 -10.13
CA GLY A 384 3.94 -33.92 -9.95
C GLY A 384 4.94 -34.63 -10.87
N ARG A 385 5.73 -35.56 -10.32
CA ARG A 385 6.88 -36.17 -11.02
C ARG A 385 6.51 -36.86 -12.34
N ALA A 386 5.34 -37.52 -12.37
CA ALA A 386 4.87 -38.28 -13.53
C ALA A 386 4.09 -37.44 -14.55
N LEU A 387 3.95 -36.13 -14.33
CA LEU A 387 3.21 -35.25 -15.24
C LEU A 387 4.04 -34.89 -16.49
N PRO A 388 3.40 -34.75 -17.67
CA PRO A 388 4.06 -34.22 -18.87
C PRO A 388 4.70 -32.84 -18.64
N GLU A 389 4.08 -31.99 -17.83
CA GLU A 389 4.60 -30.70 -17.37
C GLU A 389 5.99 -30.84 -16.75
N HIS A 390 6.17 -31.82 -15.86
CA HIS A 390 7.46 -32.04 -15.21
C HIS A 390 8.50 -32.43 -16.24
N GLU A 391 8.19 -33.39 -17.11
CA GLU A 391 9.11 -33.88 -18.12
C GLU A 391 9.56 -32.76 -19.09
N ILE A 392 8.62 -31.93 -19.54
CA ILE A 392 8.89 -30.79 -20.42
C ILE A 392 9.76 -29.75 -19.72
N MET A 393 9.42 -29.38 -18.49
CA MET A 393 10.17 -28.37 -17.73
C MET A 393 11.57 -28.87 -17.37
N GLU A 394 11.72 -30.15 -17.03
CA GLU A 394 13.01 -30.78 -16.75
C GLU A 394 13.91 -30.78 -17.99
N ARG A 395 13.39 -31.22 -19.15
CA ARG A 395 14.16 -31.21 -20.41
C ARG A 395 14.64 -29.82 -20.82
N LYS A 396 13.87 -28.78 -20.51
CA LYS A 396 14.26 -27.37 -20.75
C LYS A 396 15.21 -26.81 -19.70
N GLY A 397 15.45 -27.52 -18.61
CA GLY A 397 16.26 -27.04 -17.48
C GLY A 397 15.57 -25.95 -16.67
N TYR A 398 14.23 -25.96 -16.64
CA TYR A 398 13.38 -24.96 -15.97
C TYR A 398 12.92 -25.37 -14.57
N LEU A 399 13.27 -26.57 -14.13
CA LEU A 399 13.10 -27.02 -12.76
C LEU A 399 14.39 -26.78 -11.96
N VAL A 400 14.20 -26.53 -10.67
CA VAL A 400 15.28 -26.46 -9.68
C VAL A 400 16.04 -27.77 -9.67
N LYS A 401 17.38 -27.72 -9.70
CA LYS A 401 18.21 -28.91 -9.87
C LYS A 401 18.85 -29.37 -8.57
N ASP A 402 19.25 -30.64 -8.51
CA ASP A 402 20.17 -31.14 -7.49
C ASP A 402 21.61 -31.02 -7.97
N CYS A 403 22.52 -30.50 -7.12
CA CYS A 403 23.92 -30.29 -7.47
C CYS A 403 24.67 -31.59 -7.81
N GLN A 404 24.30 -32.71 -7.16
CA GLN A 404 25.06 -33.96 -7.31
C GLN A 404 24.77 -34.65 -8.63
N ARG A 405 23.53 -34.57 -9.11
CA ARG A 405 23.05 -35.28 -10.30
C ARG A 405 22.82 -34.36 -11.49
N CYS A 406 22.78 -33.04 -11.29
CA CYS A 406 22.38 -32.04 -12.28
C CYS A 406 21.01 -32.33 -12.93
N GLN A 407 20.14 -33.06 -12.24
CA GLN A 407 18.76 -33.40 -12.63
C GLN A 407 17.77 -32.58 -11.80
N ALA A 408 16.49 -32.58 -12.17
CA ALA A 408 15.46 -31.91 -11.37
C ALA A 408 15.46 -32.46 -9.93
N THR A 409 15.33 -31.56 -8.96
CA THR A 409 15.19 -31.93 -7.56
C THR A 409 13.92 -32.73 -7.37
N TYR A 410 14.03 -33.89 -6.71
CA TYR A 410 12.87 -34.68 -6.32
C TYR A 410 12.43 -34.33 -4.89
N ILE A 411 11.36 -33.55 -4.80
CA ILE A 411 10.70 -33.17 -3.56
C ILE A 411 9.75 -34.30 -3.14
N ALA A 412 10.11 -34.98 -2.05
CA ALA A 412 9.32 -36.10 -1.50
C ALA A 412 9.12 -36.03 0.02
N LYS A 413 9.58 -34.95 0.66
CA LYS A 413 9.38 -34.70 2.10
C LYS A 413 8.08 -33.92 2.31
N ASN A 414 7.35 -34.25 3.38
CA ASN A 414 6.00 -33.73 3.65
C ASN A 414 5.07 -33.78 2.41
N PRO A 415 4.91 -34.94 1.74
CA PRO A 415 4.31 -35.03 0.42
C PRO A 415 2.78 -35.05 0.50
N TRP A 416 2.17 -34.17 1.30
CA TRP A 416 0.71 -34.05 1.40
C TRP A 416 0.11 -33.72 0.02
N TRP A 417 0.83 -32.95 -0.79
CA TRP A 417 0.47 -32.65 -2.18
C TRP A 417 0.92 -33.73 -3.18
N GLY A 418 1.73 -34.70 -2.75
CA GLY A 418 2.39 -35.71 -3.58
C GLY A 418 3.89 -35.49 -3.70
N LYS A 419 4.50 -35.98 -4.79
CA LYS A 419 5.96 -35.95 -5.00
C LYS A 419 6.28 -35.46 -6.41
N GLY A 420 7.36 -34.70 -6.54
CA GLY A 420 7.58 -33.95 -7.78
C GLY A 420 8.82 -33.08 -7.82
N GLY A 421 8.82 -32.18 -8.80
CA GLY A 421 9.82 -31.14 -8.98
C GLY A 421 9.29 -29.78 -8.57
N MET A 422 10.18 -28.79 -8.57
CA MET A 422 9.85 -27.39 -8.24
C MET A 422 10.34 -26.49 -9.37
N ILE A 423 9.50 -25.54 -9.79
CA ILE A 423 9.84 -24.59 -10.86
C ILE A 423 10.92 -23.63 -10.37
N ASP A 424 11.90 -23.34 -11.22
CA ASP A 424 12.93 -22.36 -10.92
C ASP A 424 12.50 -20.96 -11.38
N TRP A 425 11.85 -20.20 -10.49
CA TRP A 425 11.40 -18.83 -10.81
C TRP A 425 12.55 -17.83 -10.98
N THR A 426 13.75 -18.16 -10.53
CA THR A 426 14.93 -17.30 -10.76
C THR A 426 15.41 -17.37 -12.22
N ASN A 427 15.00 -18.41 -12.95
CA ASN A 427 15.18 -18.50 -14.39
C ASN A 427 14.02 -17.78 -15.11
N ASP A 428 14.32 -16.60 -15.64
CA ASP A 428 13.29 -15.81 -16.34
C ASP A 428 12.65 -16.53 -17.52
N ALA A 429 13.41 -17.39 -18.22
CA ALA A 429 12.89 -18.19 -19.32
C ALA A 429 11.93 -19.30 -18.85
N ALA A 430 12.12 -19.83 -17.64
CA ALA A 430 11.19 -20.77 -17.02
C ALA A 430 9.86 -20.08 -16.69
N GLY A 431 9.94 -18.92 -16.03
CA GLY A 431 8.76 -18.11 -15.70
C GLY A 431 7.98 -17.65 -16.94
N ASP A 432 8.69 -17.21 -17.98
CA ASP A 432 8.08 -16.79 -19.23
C ASP A 432 7.40 -17.95 -19.97
N TYR A 433 8.07 -19.10 -20.06
CA TYR A 433 7.49 -20.28 -20.69
C TYR A 433 6.25 -20.78 -19.95
N TRP A 434 6.32 -20.84 -18.61
CA TRP A 434 5.19 -21.24 -17.78
C TRP A 434 4.02 -20.27 -17.91
N HIS A 435 4.30 -18.97 -17.98
CA HIS A 435 3.27 -17.98 -18.20
C HIS A 435 2.56 -18.19 -19.54
N ASP A 436 3.32 -18.30 -20.63
CA ASP A 436 2.78 -18.45 -21.98
C ASP A 436 1.98 -19.75 -22.14
N TRP A 437 2.45 -20.82 -21.49
CA TRP A 437 1.83 -22.14 -21.61
C TRP A 437 0.61 -22.33 -20.69
N LYS A 438 0.71 -21.93 -19.42
CA LYS A 438 -0.29 -22.25 -18.39
C LYS A 438 -1.14 -21.06 -17.99
N ARG A 439 -0.54 -19.88 -17.76
CA ARG A 439 -1.25 -18.72 -17.21
C ARG A 439 -2.02 -17.94 -18.26
N GLN A 440 -1.42 -17.71 -19.44
CA GLN A 440 -2.01 -16.90 -20.49
C GLN A 440 -3.39 -17.43 -20.94
N PRO A 441 -3.59 -18.74 -21.17
CA PRO A 441 -4.93 -19.27 -21.48
C PRO A 441 -5.98 -19.01 -20.39
N LEU A 442 -5.59 -19.07 -19.11
CA LEU A 442 -6.49 -18.75 -17.98
C LEU A 442 -6.84 -17.26 -17.93
N ILE A 443 -5.87 -16.39 -18.23
CA ILE A 443 -6.09 -14.94 -18.32
C ILE A 443 -7.06 -14.63 -19.47
N GLU A 444 -6.88 -15.24 -20.64
CA GLU A 444 -7.78 -15.11 -21.80
C GLU A 444 -9.20 -15.62 -21.50
N MET A 445 -9.31 -16.65 -20.65
CA MET A 445 -10.59 -17.17 -20.18
C MET A 445 -11.33 -16.18 -19.23
N GLY A 446 -10.61 -15.22 -18.65
CA GLY A 446 -11.18 -14.18 -17.78
C GLY A 446 -10.80 -14.29 -16.30
N ILE A 447 -9.81 -15.11 -15.94
CA ILE A 447 -9.29 -15.16 -14.57
C ILE A 447 -8.61 -13.83 -14.22
N LEU A 448 -9.04 -13.24 -13.10
CA LEU A 448 -8.70 -11.85 -12.75
C LEU A 448 -7.38 -11.75 -11.99
N GLY A 449 -7.05 -12.73 -11.16
CA GLY A 449 -5.86 -12.72 -10.33
C GLY A 449 -5.28 -14.10 -10.07
N HIS A 450 -4.08 -14.10 -9.52
CA HIS A 450 -3.29 -15.29 -9.20
C HIS A 450 -3.18 -15.42 -7.69
N TRP A 451 -3.43 -16.60 -7.12
CA TRP A 451 -3.12 -16.89 -5.73
C TRP A 451 -1.86 -17.76 -5.70
N THR A 452 -0.72 -17.16 -5.34
CA THR A 452 0.59 -17.84 -5.29
C THR A 452 0.81 -18.37 -3.88
N ASP A 453 0.50 -19.65 -3.67
CA ASP A 453 0.62 -20.31 -2.38
C ASP A 453 1.92 -21.14 -2.26
N LEU A 454 2.31 -21.43 -1.01
CA LEU A 454 3.50 -22.23 -0.67
C LEU A 454 4.82 -21.62 -1.16
N GLY A 455 4.84 -20.28 -1.31
CA GLY A 455 5.87 -19.52 -2.01
C GLY A 455 7.09 -19.14 -1.16
N GLU A 456 7.15 -19.53 0.12
CA GLU A 456 8.29 -19.25 1.00
C GLU A 456 9.65 -19.70 0.41
N PRO A 457 9.83 -20.88 -0.22
CA PRO A 457 8.91 -22.02 -0.45
C PRO A 457 8.75 -22.97 0.75
N GLU A 458 7.58 -23.62 0.85
CA GLU A 458 7.28 -24.55 1.95
C GLU A 458 8.14 -25.83 1.94
N ALA A 459 8.35 -26.41 0.75
CA ALA A 459 9.10 -27.64 0.54
C ALA A 459 10.23 -27.42 -0.47
N TYR A 460 11.45 -27.73 -0.06
CA TYR A 460 12.65 -27.53 -0.89
C TYR A 460 13.77 -28.49 -0.52
N ASN A 461 14.72 -28.68 -1.44
CA ASN A 461 16.04 -29.24 -1.11
C ASN A 461 17.00 -28.10 -0.79
N ARG A 462 17.52 -28.06 0.44
CA ARG A 462 18.46 -27.02 0.88
C ARG A 462 19.79 -27.01 0.10
N TRP A 463 20.12 -28.11 -0.56
CA TRP A 463 21.32 -28.28 -1.39
C TRP A 463 21.01 -28.15 -2.88
N ALA A 464 19.81 -27.66 -3.22
CA ALA A 464 19.43 -27.42 -4.60
C ALA A 464 20.28 -26.32 -5.26
N TRP A 465 20.39 -26.44 -6.57
CA TRP A 465 21.01 -25.50 -7.50
C TRP A 465 19.94 -24.82 -8.33
N TYR A 466 19.93 -23.49 -8.26
CA TYR A 466 19.05 -22.59 -9.01
C TYR A 466 19.82 -21.94 -10.15
N TYR A 467 19.12 -21.43 -11.15
CA TYR A 467 19.66 -20.43 -12.06
C TYR A 467 20.20 -19.24 -11.26
N GLY A 468 19.48 -18.80 -10.24
CA GLY A 468 19.92 -17.88 -9.21
C GLY A 468 20.27 -16.50 -9.78
N PHE A 469 21.41 -15.98 -9.34
CA PHE A 469 22.01 -14.73 -9.79
C PHE A 469 23.43 -15.05 -10.31
N PRO A 470 23.56 -15.54 -11.56
CA PRO A 470 24.83 -15.96 -12.13
C PRO A 470 25.90 -14.87 -12.13
N GLU A 471 25.50 -13.61 -12.28
CA GLU A 471 26.37 -12.44 -12.23
C GLU A 471 27.04 -12.25 -10.86
N LEU A 472 26.48 -12.84 -9.81
CA LEU A 472 27.05 -12.88 -8.47
C LEU A 472 27.64 -14.26 -8.11
N GLY A 473 27.56 -15.24 -9.01
CA GLY A 473 27.91 -16.63 -8.72
C GLY A 473 27.03 -17.27 -7.64
N LYS A 474 25.77 -16.81 -7.50
CA LYS A 474 24.83 -17.23 -6.47
C LYS A 474 23.78 -18.16 -7.03
N HIS A 475 23.73 -19.38 -6.51
CA HIS A 475 22.90 -20.48 -7.04
C HIS A 475 22.29 -21.37 -5.96
N ALA A 476 22.73 -21.24 -4.70
CA ALA A 476 22.24 -22.08 -3.62
C ALA A 476 20.83 -21.66 -3.22
N HIS A 477 20.07 -22.58 -2.61
CA HIS A 477 18.73 -22.28 -2.13
C HIS A 477 18.69 -21.05 -1.20
N ILE A 478 19.65 -20.95 -0.29
CA ILE A 478 19.73 -19.82 0.64
C ILE A 478 19.95 -18.46 -0.05
N ASP A 479 20.53 -18.46 -1.25
CA ASP A 479 20.77 -17.24 -2.03
C ASP A 479 19.48 -16.65 -2.61
N VAL A 480 18.44 -17.50 -2.76
CA VAL A 480 17.20 -17.16 -3.47
C VAL A 480 15.97 -17.23 -2.58
N HIS A 481 16.04 -17.87 -1.40
CA HIS A 481 14.90 -18.25 -0.56
C HIS A 481 13.88 -17.12 -0.38
N ASN A 482 14.26 -15.98 0.21
CA ASN A 482 13.33 -14.87 0.41
C ASN A 482 12.92 -14.15 -0.89
N LEU A 483 13.65 -14.34 -1.98
CA LEU A 483 13.33 -13.78 -3.30
C LEU A 483 12.53 -14.76 -4.18
N TYR A 484 12.24 -15.97 -3.71
CA TYR A 484 11.62 -17.01 -4.54
C TYR A 484 10.23 -16.57 -5.03
N ASN A 485 9.33 -16.21 -4.10
CA ASN A 485 8.00 -15.71 -4.47
C ASN A 485 8.03 -14.33 -5.13
N PHE A 486 9.04 -13.52 -4.81
CA PHE A 486 9.27 -12.25 -5.48
C PHE A 486 9.51 -12.46 -6.98
N LYS A 487 10.39 -13.41 -7.33
CA LYS A 487 10.69 -13.78 -8.72
C LYS A 487 9.51 -14.45 -9.42
N TRP A 488 8.72 -15.23 -8.67
CA TRP A 488 7.46 -15.76 -9.18
C TRP A 488 6.49 -14.62 -9.54
N SER A 489 6.27 -13.68 -8.63
CA SER A 489 5.40 -12.50 -8.86
C SER A 489 5.89 -11.64 -10.03
N GLU A 490 7.20 -11.44 -10.14
CA GLU A 490 7.84 -10.76 -11.26
C GLU A 490 7.53 -11.47 -12.59
N SER A 491 7.60 -12.80 -12.64
CA SER A 491 7.28 -13.58 -13.84
C SER A 491 5.83 -13.40 -14.30
N ILE A 492 4.87 -13.33 -13.36
CA ILE A 492 3.45 -13.09 -13.67
C ILE A 492 3.29 -11.68 -14.26
N PHE A 493 3.87 -10.67 -13.61
CA PHE A 493 3.78 -9.28 -14.06
C PHE A 493 4.45 -9.08 -15.43
N ARG A 494 5.63 -9.65 -15.65
CA ARG A 494 6.35 -9.61 -16.93
C ARG A 494 5.55 -10.30 -18.04
N GLY A 495 5.02 -11.50 -17.79
CA GLY A 495 4.22 -12.24 -18.76
C GLY A 495 3.00 -11.45 -19.23
N ARG A 496 2.25 -10.86 -18.29
CA ARG A 496 1.09 -10.00 -18.61
C ARG A 496 1.49 -8.81 -19.49
N ARG A 497 2.65 -8.20 -19.24
CA ARG A 497 3.18 -7.12 -20.10
C ARG A 497 3.56 -7.62 -21.49
N ARG A 498 4.24 -8.77 -21.61
CA ARG A 498 4.62 -9.36 -22.91
C ARG A 498 3.40 -9.66 -23.79
N HIS A 499 2.30 -10.11 -23.19
CA HIS A 499 1.03 -10.39 -23.88
C HIS A 499 0.10 -9.18 -24.02
N GLY A 500 0.54 -7.98 -23.62
CA GLY A 500 -0.29 -6.77 -23.74
C GLY A 500 -1.59 -6.81 -22.93
N VAL A 501 -1.64 -7.61 -21.85
CA VAL A 501 -2.82 -7.75 -20.99
C VAL A 501 -3.14 -6.41 -20.34
N THR A 502 -4.33 -5.89 -20.61
CA THR A 502 -4.75 -4.57 -20.13
C THR A 502 -5.43 -4.62 -18.77
N ALA A 503 -5.99 -5.76 -18.36
CA ALA A 503 -6.55 -5.96 -17.03
C ALA A 503 -5.45 -5.85 -15.97
N ARG A 504 -5.72 -5.09 -14.90
CA ARG A 504 -4.73 -4.82 -13.84
C ARG A 504 -4.21 -6.11 -13.20
N PRO A 505 -2.91 -6.20 -12.90
CA PRO A 505 -2.38 -7.34 -12.19
C PRO A 505 -2.89 -7.35 -10.75
N PHE A 506 -3.21 -8.54 -10.25
CA PHE A 506 -3.47 -8.80 -8.84
C PHE A 506 -2.93 -10.18 -8.48
N ILE A 507 -2.05 -10.22 -7.49
CA ILE A 507 -1.39 -11.43 -7.01
C ILE A 507 -1.65 -11.50 -5.52
N LEU A 508 -2.44 -12.48 -5.07
CA LEU A 508 -2.61 -12.81 -3.67
C LEU A 508 -1.46 -13.73 -3.28
N SER A 509 -0.55 -13.29 -2.41
CA SER A 509 0.74 -13.96 -2.16
C SER A 509 1.00 -14.24 -0.68
N ARG A 510 1.46 -15.45 -0.33
CA ARG A 510 1.71 -15.81 1.08
C ARG A 510 2.98 -15.17 1.58
N SER A 511 4.05 -15.29 0.78
CA SER A 511 5.39 -14.77 1.09
C SER A 511 5.86 -13.75 0.06
N GLY A 512 6.93 -13.01 0.36
CA GLY A 512 7.49 -12.02 -0.55
C GLY A 512 8.72 -11.30 0.02
N ALA A 513 9.14 -10.26 -0.70
CA ALA A 513 10.26 -9.41 -0.34
C ALA A 513 9.94 -7.93 -0.64
N PRO A 514 10.71 -6.98 -0.08
CA PRO A 514 10.64 -5.57 -0.48
C PRO A 514 10.59 -5.40 -2.00
N GLY A 515 9.62 -4.62 -2.46
CA GLY A 515 9.41 -4.37 -3.87
C GLY A 515 8.36 -5.27 -4.54
N SER A 516 7.97 -6.39 -3.93
CA SER A 516 6.88 -7.25 -4.44
C SER A 516 5.60 -6.46 -4.78
N GLN A 517 5.27 -5.43 -3.99
CA GLN A 517 4.07 -4.63 -4.19
C GLN A 517 3.98 -3.99 -5.58
N ARG A 518 5.12 -3.67 -6.23
CA ARG A 518 5.11 -3.02 -7.56
C ARG A 518 4.57 -3.92 -8.66
N PHE A 519 4.52 -5.23 -8.41
CA PHE A 519 3.97 -6.23 -9.32
C PHE A 519 2.45 -6.44 -9.15
N GLY A 520 1.82 -5.76 -8.18
CA GLY A 520 0.42 -5.96 -7.83
C GLY A 520 0.21 -7.04 -6.77
N VAL A 521 1.23 -7.31 -5.94
CA VAL A 521 1.13 -8.23 -4.81
C VAL A 521 0.32 -7.62 -3.68
N SER A 522 -0.71 -8.35 -3.26
CA SER A 522 -1.35 -8.27 -1.95
C SER A 522 -0.94 -9.49 -1.13
N MET A 523 -0.70 -9.35 0.17
CA MET A 523 -0.30 -10.48 1.03
C MET A 523 -1.39 -10.88 2.02
N TRP A 524 -1.39 -12.13 2.46
CA TRP A 524 -2.19 -12.56 3.61
C TRP A 524 -1.34 -13.31 4.63
N SER A 525 -1.79 -13.32 5.88
CA SER A 525 -0.98 -13.81 7.01
C SER A 525 -0.87 -15.33 7.14
N GLY A 526 -1.12 -16.10 6.07
CA GLY A 526 -1.15 -17.57 6.10
C GLY A 526 -2.35 -18.17 6.84
N ASP A 527 -2.22 -19.46 7.13
CA ASP A 527 -3.19 -20.42 7.68
C ASP A 527 -3.52 -20.17 9.17
N ILE A 528 -3.95 -18.94 9.46
CA ILE A 528 -4.11 -18.41 10.81
C ILE A 528 -5.19 -19.16 11.62
N GLY A 529 -4.93 -19.43 12.90
CA GLY A 529 -5.92 -20.11 13.76
C GLY A 529 -7.20 -19.29 13.97
N SER A 530 -8.36 -19.97 13.97
CA SER A 530 -9.69 -19.37 14.19
C SER A 530 -9.93 -18.95 15.66
N ASN A 531 -9.15 -18.00 16.17
CA ASN A 531 -9.35 -17.37 17.48
C ASN A 531 -9.11 -15.86 17.46
N LEU A 532 -9.68 -15.14 18.42
CA LEU A 532 -9.53 -13.67 18.49
C LEU A 532 -8.14 -13.23 18.97
N LYS A 533 -7.35 -14.14 19.56
CA LYS A 533 -5.95 -13.87 19.94
C LYS A 533 -5.06 -13.74 18.70
N SER A 534 -5.24 -14.62 17.73
CA SER A 534 -4.62 -14.56 16.41
C SER A 534 -5.03 -13.31 15.66
N LEU A 535 -6.33 -12.95 15.67
CA LEU A 535 -6.78 -11.68 15.08
C LEU A 535 -6.09 -10.46 15.72
N ALA A 536 -5.92 -10.44 17.05
CA ALA A 536 -5.21 -9.35 17.71
C ALA A 536 -3.74 -9.25 17.30
N ALA A 537 -3.06 -10.39 17.16
CA ALA A 537 -1.68 -10.46 16.68
C ALA A 537 -1.54 -10.11 15.19
N HIS A 538 -2.53 -10.48 14.36
CA HIS A 538 -2.60 -10.07 12.95
C HIS A 538 -2.60 -8.55 12.80
N LEU A 539 -3.30 -7.83 13.68
CA LEU A 539 -3.28 -6.37 13.65
C LEU A 539 -1.87 -5.81 13.89
N ASN A 540 -1.07 -6.47 14.74
CA ASN A 540 0.34 -6.11 14.90
C ASN A 540 1.10 -6.29 13.58
N ALA A 541 1.01 -7.48 12.98
CA ALA A 541 1.63 -7.77 11.69
C ALA A 541 1.22 -6.76 10.61
N HIS A 542 -0.06 -6.42 10.51
CA HIS A 542 -0.57 -5.46 9.54
C HIS A 542 0.08 -4.07 9.67
N LEU A 543 0.37 -3.59 10.89
CA LEU A 543 1.12 -2.35 11.07
C LEU A 543 2.52 -2.44 10.49
N HIS A 544 3.24 -3.53 10.76
CA HIS A 544 4.60 -3.72 10.26
C HIS A 544 4.63 -3.92 8.75
N MET A 545 3.62 -4.57 8.17
CA MET A 545 3.46 -4.70 6.72
C MET A 545 3.18 -3.37 6.03
N SER A 546 2.37 -2.49 6.63
CA SER A 546 2.15 -1.12 6.11
C SER A 546 3.44 -0.28 6.10
N PHE A 547 4.27 -0.39 7.15
CA PHE A 547 5.63 0.19 7.16
C PHE A 547 6.55 -0.43 6.11
N SER A 548 6.34 -1.71 5.80
CA SER A 548 7.16 -2.47 4.84
C SER A 548 6.77 -2.26 3.38
N GLY A 549 5.76 -1.43 3.11
CA GLY A 549 5.31 -1.08 1.76
C GLY A 549 4.16 -1.94 1.23
N ILE A 550 3.65 -2.88 2.03
CA ILE A 550 2.51 -3.72 1.69
C ILE A 550 1.24 -3.11 2.29
N ASP A 551 0.57 -2.27 1.51
CA ASP A 551 -0.70 -1.63 1.89
C ASP A 551 -1.94 -2.52 1.66
N TYR A 552 -1.79 -3.54 0.82
CA TYR A 552 -2.82 -4.55 0.57
C TYR A 552 -2.40 -5.80 1.34
N PHE A 553 -2.92 -5.91 2.55
CA PHE A 553 -2.66 -7.00 3.47
C PHE A 553 -4.00 -7.46 4.08
N GLY A 554 -4.10 -8.72 4.45
CA GLY A 554 -5.27 -9.25 5.12
C GLY A 554 -5.01 -10.58 5.81
N ALA A 555 -6.07 -11.19 6.34
CA ALA A 555 -6.05 -12.53 6.90
C ALA A 555 -7.15 -13.37 6.27
N ASP A 556 -7.14 -14.66 6.57
CA ASP A 556 -8.33 -15.50 6.40
C ASP A 556 -9.40 -15.03 7.39
N ILE A 557 -10.41 -14.31 6.90
CA ILE A 557 -11.44 -13.74 7.76
C ILE A 557 -12.27 -14.88 8.37
N GLY A 558 -12.26 -14.97 9.70
CA GLY A 558 -12.83 -16.10 10.45
C GLY A 558 -11.82 -17.18 10.84
N GLY A 559 -10.57 -17.03 10.38
CA GLY A 559 -9.46 -17.95 10.59
C GLY A 559 -9.56 -19.22 9.73
N PHE A 560 -8.38 -19.75 9.40
CA PHE A 560 -8.23 -20.94 8.58
C PHE A 560 -8.57 -22.22 9.34
N HIS A 561 -7.84 -22.48 10.44
CA HIS A 561 -7.97 -23.68 11.26
C HIS A 561 -9.02 -23.51 12.37
N ARG A 562 -10.18 -24.14 12.16
CA ARG A 562 -11.32 -24.13 13.11
C ARG A 562 -11.06 -24.93 14.38
N GLU A 563 -10.07 -25.81 14.37
CA GLU A 563 -9.59 -26.58 15.50
C GLU A 563 -9.00 -25.67 16.58
N ALA A 564 -8.53 -24.47 16.19
CA ALA A 564 -8.00 -23.44 17.07
C ALA A 564 -9.07 -22.56 17.73
N LEU A 565 -10.36 -22.89 17.58
CA LEU A 565 -11.47 -22.11 18.12
C LEU A 565 -11.42 -22.04 19.66
N ASP A 566 -11.40 -20.81 20.18
CA ASP A 566 -11.30 -20.53 21.62
C ASP A 566 -12.55 -19.83 22.20
N GLY A 567 -13.66 -19.82 21.46
CA GLY A 567 -14.91 -19.18 21.87
C GLY A 567 -16.08 -19.47 20.94
N ASP A 568 -17.12 -18.63 20.98
CA ASP A 568 -18.29 -18.77 20.11
C ASP A 568 -17.94 -18.45 18.66
N LEU A 569 -18.22 -19.39 17.76
CA LEU A 569 -17.86 -19.32 16.34
C LEU A 569 -18.53 -18.14 15.63
N HIS A 570 -19.81 -17.91 15.91
CA HIS A 570 -20.57 -16.85 15.25
C HIS A 570 -20.09 -15.47 15.72
N GLN A 571 -19.78 -15.32 17.00
CA GLN A 571 -19.21 -14.10 17.56
C GLN A 571 -17.79 -13.87 17.04
N LEU A 572 -16.95 -14.90 16.96
CA LEU A 572 -15.63 -14.83 16.34
C LEU A 572 -15.74 -14.31 14.91
N TYR A 573 -16.56 -14.98 14.09
CA TYR A 573 -16.74 -14.62 12.68
C TYR A 573 -17.22 -13.18 12.53
N THR A 574 -18.27 -12.79 13.26
CA THR A 574 -18.85 -11.43 13.17
C THR A 574 -17.83 -10.34 13.51
N ARG A 575 -17.00 -10.58 14.54
CA ARG A 575 -15.97 -9.62 14.96
C ARG A 575 -14.84 -9.55 13.96
N TRP A 576 -14.38 -10.69 13.47
CA TRP A 576 -13.32 -10.75 12.47
C TRP A 576 -13.79 -10.14 11.15
N PHE A 577 -14.99 -10.45 10.70
CA PHE A 577 -15.57 -9.91 9.48
C PHE A 577 -15.71 -8.38 9.53
N ALA A 578 -16.11 -7.82 10.68
CA ALA A 578 -16.11 -6.36 10.86
C ALA A 578 -14.70 -5.74 10.78
N VAL A 579 -13.66 -6.43 11.27
CA VAL A 579 -12.25 -6.00 11.13
C VAL A 579 -11.80 -6.10 9.68
N GLY A 580 -11.99 -7.24 9.03
CA GLY A 580 -11.55 -7.45 7.65
C GLY A 580 -12.27 -6.54 6.65
N THR A 581 -13.58 -6.29 6.83
CA THR A 581 -14.30 -5.29 6.01
C THR A 581 -13.73 -3.87 6.16
N ALA A 582 -13.20 -3.52 7.33
CA ALA A 582 -12.58 -2.22 7.56
C ALA A 582 -11.14 -2.12 7.02
N LEU A 583 -10.35 -3.20 7.10
CA LEU A 583 -8.90 -3.15 6.97
C LEU A 583 -8.29 -4.04 5.89
N ASP A 584 -8.98 -5.08 5.41
CA ASP A 584 -8.33 -6.08 4.54
C ASP A 584 -8.57 -5.77 3.05
N VAL A 585 -7.62 -6.16 2.20
CA VAL A 585 -7.73 -6.08 0.73
C VAL A 585 -7.17 -7.38 0.11
N PRO A 586 -8.01 -8.31 -0.37
CA PRO A 586 -9.47 -8.23 -0.43
C PRO A 586 -10.15 -8.55 0.89
N VAL A 587 -11.47 -8.28 0.98
CA VAL A 587 -12.29 -8.80 2.08
C VAL A 587 -12.55 -10.28 1.79
N ARG A 588 -11.73 -11.18 2.35
CA ARG A 588 -11.71 -12.60 2.01
C ARG A 588 -11.94 -13.51 3.22
N PRO A 589 -13.20 -13.91 3.49
CA PRO A 589 -13.47 -15.08 4.32
C PRO A 589 -12.88 -16.33 3.68
N HIS A 590 -12.18 -17.13 4.49
CA HIS A 590 -11.53 -18.36 4.06
C HIS A 590 -11.31 -19.27 5.26
N THR A 591 -11.47 -20.58 5.06
CA THR A 591 -11.25 -21.60 6.08
C THR A 591 -10.95 -22.93 5.38
N GLU A 592 -10.21 -23.82 6.06
CA GLU A 592 -10.15 -25.21 5.64
C GLU A 592 -11.54 -25.83 5.71
N ASN A 593 -12.09 -26.26 4.57
CA ASN A 593 -13.45 -26.79 4.42
C ASN A 593 -13.51 -28.06 3.53
N LEU A 594 -12.52 -28.96 3.64
CA LEU A 594 -12.50 -30.21 2.86
C LEU A 594 -13.66 -31.16 3.16
N CYS A 595 -14.36 -30.97 4.28
CA CYS A 595 -15.56 -31.73 4.65
C CYS A 595 -16.85 -31.16 4.02
N ASN A 596 -16.77 -29.99 3.37
CA ASN A 596 -17.91 -29.18 2.95
C ASN A 596 -18.94 -28.96 4.09
N CYS A 597 -18.43 -28.63 5.29
CA CYS A 597 -19.20 -28.55 6.52
C CYS A 597 -18.89 -27.30 7.37
N LYS A 598 -17.94 -26.46 6.95
CA LYS A 598 -17.48 -25.24 7.62
C LYS A 598 -17.81 -24.02 6.76
N GLU A 599 -18.76 -23.20 7.22
CA GLU A 599 -19.24 -22.04 6.44
C GLU A 599 -18.28 -20.84 6.43
N THR A 600 -18.20 -20.17 5.27
CA THR A 600 -17.43 -18.94 5.04
C THR A 600 -18.29 -17.77 4.56
N ALA A 601 -19.47 -18.03 3.98
CA ALA A 601 -20.34 -16.98 3.45
C ALA A 601 -20.97 -16.14 4.58
N PRO A 602 -20.78 -14.81 4.60
CA PRO A 602 -21.17 -13.95 5.73
C PRO A 602 -22.68 -13.83 5.98
N ASP A 603 -23.51 -14.34 5.07
CA ASP A 603 -24.95 -14.46 5.26
C ASP A 603 -25.37 -15.76 5.98
N ARG A 604 -24.49 -16.77 6.01
CA ARG A 604 -24.73 -18.09 6.61
C ARG A 604 -24.04 -18.30 7.96
N ILE A 605 -22.95 -17.58 8.23
CA ILE A 605 -22.21 -17.64 9.49
C ILE A 605 -22.11 -16.26 10.17
N GLY A 606 -22.00 -16.26 11.50
CA GLY A 606 -22.02 -15.06 12.31
C GLY A 606 -23.41 -14.42 12.43
N ASP A 607 -23.44 -13.14 12.83
CA ASP A 607 -24.64 -12.33 12.87
C ASP A 607 -24.85 -11.64 11.51
N ARG A 608 -25.77 -12.17 10.72
CA ARG A 608 -26.07 -11.70 9.35
C ARG A 608 -26.32 -10.20 9.28
N ALA A 609 -27.05 -9.62 10.24
CA ALA A 609 -27.40 -8.20 10.22
C ALA A 609 -26.17 -7.31 10.43
N SER A 610 -25.27 -7.69 11.35
CA SER A 610 -23.99 -7.03 11.58
C SER A 610 -23.06 -7.19 10.38
N ASN A 611 -22.93 -8.41 9.85
CA ASN A 611 -22.09 -8.67 8.69
C ASN A 611 -22.52 -7.82 7.49
N LEU A 612 -23.81 -7.82 7.17
CA LEU A 612 -24.37 -7.01 6.08
C LEU A 612 -24.11 -5.51 6.27
N ALA A 613 -24.27 -5.00 7.50
CA ALA A 613 -24.08 -3.58 7.79
C ALA A 613 -22.61 -3.15 7.63
N ASN A 614 -21.66 -3.93 8.16
CA ASN A 614 -20.23 -3.65 8.00
C ASN A 614 -19.81 -3.77 6.53
N LEU A 615 -20.34 -4.75 5.80
CA LEU A 615 -20.07 -4.89 4.38
C LEU A 615 -20.61 -3.72 3.56
N ARG A 616 -21.87 -3.31 3.77
CA ARG A 616 -22.43 -2.16 3.06
C ARG A 616 -21.65 -0.87 3.32
N LEU A 617 -21.13 -0.69 4.53
CA LEU A 617 -20.23 0.43 4.83
C LEU A 617 -18.93 0.35 4.02
N ARG A 618 -18.31 -0.82 3.91
CA ARG A 618 -17.13 -1.03 3.04
C ARG A 618 -17.42 -0.64 1.59
N TYR A 619 -18.57 -1.04 1.04
CA TYR A 619 -18.96 -0.69 -0.32
C TYR A 619 -19.23 0.82 -0.48
N ALA A 620 -19.89 1.43 0.51
CA ALA A 620 -20.14 2.87 0.52
C ALA A 620 -18.83 3.66 0.54
N LEU A 621 -17.84 3.23 1.33
CA LEU A 621 -16.51 3.85 1.41
C LEU A 621 -15.61 3.59 0.19
N SER A 622 -16.07 2.83 -0.80
CA SER A 622 -15.22 2.46 -1.95
C SER A 622 -14.62 3.64 -2.71
N PRO A 623 -15.30 4.79 -2.95
CA PRO A 623 -14.65 5.92 -3.64
C PRO A 623 -13.53 6.57 -2.81
N TYR A 624 -13.67 6.58 -1.49
CA TYR A 624 -12.62 7.04 -0.57
C TYR A 624 -11.43 6.08 -0.59
N LEU A 625 -11.64 4.79 -0.35
CA LEU A 625 -10.59 3.76 -0.38
C LEU A 625 -9.87 3.70 -1.73
N TYR A 626 -10.62 3.78 -2.82
CA TYR A 626 -10.07 3.75 -4.17
C TYR A 626 -9.20 4.97 -4.48
N SER A 627 -9.60 6.14 -4.00
CA SER A 627 -8.78 7.35 -4.09
C SER A 627 -7.50 7.23 -3.27
N LEU A 628 -7.53 6.56 -2.11
CA LEU A 628 -6.31 6.27 -1.34
C LEU A 628 -5.37 5.32 -2.10
N ALA A 629 -5.90 4.32 -2.81
CA ALA A 629 -5.10 3.44 -3.66
C ALA A 629 -4.38 4.21 -4.79
N HIS A 630 -5.05 5.17 -5.42
CA HIS A 630 -4.39 6.09 -6.36
C HIS A 630 -3.28 6.93 -5.69
N ARG A 631 -3.47 7.34 -4.44
CA ARG A 631 -2.42 8.07 -3.70
C ARG A 631 -1.24 7.19 -3.32
N ALA A 632 -1.48 5.92 -2.99
CA ALA A 632 -0.42 4.93 -2.78
C ALA A 632 0.42 4.76 -4.06
N TYR A 633 -0.24 4.60 -5.22
CA TYR A 633 0.42 4.51 -6.52
C TYR A 633 1.20 5.78 -6.89
N LEU A 634 0.60 6.96 -6.74
CA LEU A 634 1.20 8.23 -7.18
C LEU A 634 2.28 8.72 -6.24
N TYR A 635 2.11 8.54 -4.93
CA TYR A 635 2.89 9.24 -3.92
C TYR A 635 3.51 8.33 -2.86
N GLY A 636 3.29 7.01 -2.89
CA GLY A 636 3.80 6.11 -1.84
C GLY A 636 3.15 6.36 -0.47
N GLU A 637 1.92 6.89 -0.44
CA GLU A 637 1.18 7.07 0.81
C GLU A 637 0.52 5.78 1.30
N PRO A 638 0.51 5.53 2.62
CA PRO A 638 -0.12 4.34 3.17
C PRO A 638 -1.66 4.41 3.09
N VAL A 639 -2.30 3.28 2.77
CA VAL A 639 -3.77 3.20 2.66
C VAL A 639 -4.43 3.01 4.02
N MET A 640 -3.91 2.11 4.86
CA MET A 640 -4.39 1.86 6.23
C MET A 640 -3.26 2.06 7.26
N PRO A 641 -2.80 3.30 7.45
CA PRO A 641 -1.63 3.55 8.30
C PRO A 641 -1.94 3.34 9.80
N PRO A 642 -0.95 2.86 10.58
CA PRO A 642 -0.99 3.01 12.04
C PRO A 642 -0.99 4.50 12.43
N LEU A 643 -1.57 4.82 13.60
CA LEU A 643 -1.71 6.20 14.06
C LEU A 643 -0.37 6.97 14.12
N VAL A 644 0.71 6.28 14.45
CA VAL A 644 2.05 6.88 14.60
C VAL A 644 2.57 7.58 13.35
N PHE A 645 2.09 7.25 12.15
CA PHE A 645 2.45 7.99 10.92
C PHE A 645 2.00 9.45 10.95
N TYR A 646 0.79 9.72 11.44
CA TYR A 646 0.20 11.06 11.47
C TYR A 646 0.29 11.73 12.84
N TYR A 647 0.46 10.93 13.90
CA TYR A 647 0.51 11.37 15.29
C TYR A 647 1.85 10.98 15.93
N GLN A 648 2.95 11.17 15.19
CA GLN A 648 4.28 10.75 15.63
C GLN A 648 4.64 11.32 17.01
N THR A 649 4.35 12.59 17.29
CA THR A 649 4.68 13.23 18.58
C THR A 649 3.79 12.76 19.75
N ASP A 650 2.77 11.95 19.49
CA ASP A 650 1.87 11.42 20.53
C ASP A 650 2.44 10.12 21.10
N MET A 651 2.91 10.18 22.35
CA MET A 651 3.50 9.01 23.00
C MET A 651 2.50 7.87 23.27
N ASN A 652 1.19 8.17 23.32
CA ASN A 652 0.18 7.13 23.57
C ASN A 652 0.05 6.19 22.38
N VAL A 653 0.25 6.67 21.14
CA VAL A 653 0.00 5.86 19.93
C VAL A 653 1.13 4.90 19.59
N ARG A 654 2.30 5.02 20.24
CA ARG A 654 3.53 4.32 19.89
C ARG A 654 3.44 2.79 19.97
N LYS A 655 2.56 2.27 20.84
CA LYS A 655 2.34 0.84 21.06
C LYS A 655 0.96 0.36 20.61
N MET A 656 0.21 1.21 19.90
CA MET A 656 -1.20 0.94 19.57
C MET A 656 -1.33 0.17 18.25
N GLY A 657 -1.55 -1.14 18.33
CA GLY A 657 -1.98 -1.92 17.15
C GLY A 657 -3.49 -2.06 16.96
N ARG A 658 -4.29 -1.82 18.01
CA ARG A 658 -5.74 -2.02 17.98
C ARG A 658 -6.51 -0.88 17.28
N GLU A 659 -5.88 0.28 17.19
CA GLU A 659 -6.45 1.46 16.53
C GLU A 659 -5.69 1.71 15.24
N ARG A 660 -6.44 1.96 14.16
CA ARG A 660 -5.92 2.13 12.81
C ARG A 660 -6.57 3.32 12.14
N LEU A 661 -5.84 3.95 11.24
CA LEU A 661 -6.41 4.93 10.34
C LEU A 661 -6.77 4.26 9.01
N ILE A 662 -7.78 4.80 8.34
CA ILE A 662 -8.06 4.54 6.93
C ILE A 662 -7.81 5.86 6.19
N GLY A 663 -6.71 5.91 5.45
CA GLY A 663 -6.09 7.16 5.01
C GLY A 663 -5.71 8.02 6.22
N ARG A 664 -6.04 9.31 6.17
CA ARG A 664 -5.82 10.25 7.29
C ARG A 664 -7.11 10.68 8.00
N ASP A 665 -8.26 10.39 7.40
CA ASP A 665 -9.53 11.04 7.76
C ASP A 665 -10.43 10.18 8.64
N LEU A 666 -10.25 8.86 8.66
CA LEU A 666 -11.02 7.90 9.44
C LEU A 666 -10.12 7.15 10.43
N LEU A 667 -10.60 6.94 11.66
CA LEU A 667 -9.97 6.14 12.72
C LEU A 667 -10.93 5.02 13.12
N VAL A 668 -10.48 3.78 13.01
CA VAL A 668 -11.23 2.57 13.41
C VAL A 668 -10.58 1.92 14.62
N VAL A 669 -11.41 1.42 15.53
CA VAL A 669 -11.00 0.68 16.73
C VAL A 669 -11.43 -0.76 16.58
N THR A 670 -10.48 -1.68 16.55
CA THR A 670 -10.79 -3.11 16.45
C THR A 670 -11.16 -3.69 17.82
N VAL A 671 -12.02 -4.71 17.85
CA VAL A 671 -12.53 -5.29 19.10
C VAL A 671 -12.39 -6.81 19.07
N THR A 672 -11.20 -7.28 19.45
CA THR A 672 -10.74 -8.68 19.37
C THR A 672 -10.93 -9.43 20.69
N GLN A 673 -12.06 -9.20 21.38
CA GLN A 673 -12.42 -9.91 22.61
C GLN A 673 -13.87 -10.37 22.57
N TYR A 674 -14.12 -11.59 23.02
CA TYR A 674 -15.47 -12.14 23.19
C TYR A 674 -16.29 -11.35 24.22
N GLY A 675 -17.61 -11.36 24.07
CA GLY A 675 -18.59 -10.79 25.01
C GLY A 675 -18.55 -9.26 25.21
N ARG A 676 -17.59 -8.53 24.63
CA ARG A 676 -17.48 -7.07 24.83
C ARG A 676 -18.59 -6.31 24.10
N SER A 677 -19.46 -5.64 24.85
CA SER A 677 -20.49 -4.72 24.34
C SER A 677 -20.07 -3.24 24.32
N LYS A 678 -18.95 -2.93 24.98
CA LYS A 678 -18.32 -1.61 25.01
C LYS A 678 -16.79 -1.76 24.98
N CYS A 679 -16.11 -0.74 24.49
CA CYS A 679 -14.65 -0.64 24.54
C CYS A 679 -14.20 0.79 24.87
N ASP A 680 -12.95 0.91 25.29
CA ASP A 680 -12.31 2.20 25.48
C ASP A 680 -11.54 2.58 24.23
N VAL A 681 -11.62 3.86 23.87
CA VAL A 681 -11.06 4.41 22.64
C VAL A 681 -10.11 5.54 23.00
N TYR A 682 -8.89 5.50 22.49
CA TYR A 682 -8.03 6.66 22.49
C TYR A 682 -8.32 7.52 21.26
N LEU A 683 -8.42 8.83 21.44
CA LEU A 683 -8.53 9.76 20.32
C LEU A 683 -7.36 10.72 20.41
N PRO A 684 -6.50 10.82 19.39
CA PRO A 684 -5.47 11.85 19.34
C PRO A 684 -6.06 13.26 19.46
N ALA A 685 -5.22 14.24 19.82
CA ALA A 685 -5.63 15.63 19.93
C ALA A 685 -6.33 16.12 18.65
N GLY A 686 -7.48 16.77 18.82
CA GLY A 686 -8.35 17.19 17.73
C GLY A 686 -9.82 16.93 18.03
N THR A 687 -10.66 17.23 17.03
CA THR A 687 -12.10 16.95 17.11
C THR A 687 -12.43 15.77 16.20
N TRP A 688 -13.16 14.81 16.76
CA TRP A 688 -13.55 13.56 16.13
C TRP A 688 -15.06 13.38 16.19
N ILE A 689 -15.63 12.77 15.16
CA ILE A 689 -17.05 12.55 15.04
C ILE A 689 -17.29 11.07 14.85
N ARG A 690 -18.06 10.44 15.73
CA ARG A 690 -18.40 9.02 15.59
C ARG A 690 -19.25 8.81 14.35
N TYR A 691 -18.72 8.05 13.39
CA TYR A 691 -19.24 7.90 12.04
C TYR A 691 -20.70 7.42 12.00
N HIS A 692 -21.04 6.49 12.89
CA HIS A 692 -22.38 5.86 12.91
C HIS A 692 -23.46 6.72 13.56
N THR A 693 -23.08 7.66 14.44
CA THR A 693 -24.06 8.41 15.27
C THR A 693 -23.92 9.92 15.19
N ASN A 694 -22.94 10.45 14.44
CA ASN A 694 -22.64 11.88 14.34
C ASN A 694 -22.33 12.58 15.68
N ARG A 695 -21.98 11.81 16.72
CA ARG A 695 -21.62 12.37 18.03
C ARG A 695 -20.21 12.95 17.97
N TRP A 696 -20.07 14.18 18.43
CA TRP A 696 -18.80 14.92 18.47
C TRP A 696 -18.01 14.61 19.75
N PHE A 697 -16.69 14.54 19.60
CA PHE A 697 -15.69 14.27 20.65
C PHE A 697 -14.55 15.27 20.48
N HIS A 698 -14.31 16.10 21.49
CA HIS A 698 -13.14 16.99 21.53
C HIS A 698 -12.08 16.33 22.41
N SER A 699 -10.95 16.01 21.81
CA SER A 699 -9.84 15.34 22.46
C SER A 699 -8.63 16.25 22.51
N ASP A 700 -7.94 16.24 23.63
CA ASP A 700 -6.59 16.77 23.82
C ASP A 700 -5.54 15.64 23.81
N GLY A 701 -5.89 14.46 23.29
CA GLY A 701 -5.08 13.25 23.39
C GLY A 701 -5.45 12.41 24.61
N ARG A 702 -6.72 11.99 24.70
CA ARG A 702 -7.27 11.27 25.87
C ARG A 702 -8.05 10.01 25.51
N TRP A 703 -8.25 9.18 26.53
CA TRP A 703 -9.13 8.01 26.48
C TRP A 703 -10.59 8.39 26.74
N PHE A 704 -11.49 7.84 25.92
CA PHE A 704 -12.93 7.87 26.09
C PHE A 704 -13.41 6.47 26.47
N ARG A 705 -14.08 6.36 27.62
CA ARG A 705 -14.47 5.07 28.20
C ARG A 705 -15.85 4.63 27.75
N GLY A 706 -16.05 3.32 27.65
CA GLY A 706 -17.38 2.71 27.51
C GLY A 706 -18.10 3.02 26.19
N ILE A 707 -17.37 3.19 25.09
CA ILE A 707 -17.93 3.39 23.75
C ILE A 707 -18.66 2.10 23.31
N PRO A 708 -19.97 2.15 22.97
CA PRO A 708 -20.69 0.98 22.51
C PRO A 708 -20.14 0.43 21.20
N VAL A 709 -20.12 -0.89 21.08
CA VAL A 709 -19.80 -1.60 19.82
C VAL A 709 -21.06 -2.07 19.09
N LEU A 710 -22.23 -1.85 19.68
CA LEU A 710 -23.53 -2.05 19.05
C LEU A 710 -24.11 -0.69 18.64
N VAL A 711 -24.66 -0.62 17.42
CA VAL A 711 -25.47 0.49 16.92
C VAL A 711 -26.73 -0.09 16.30
N ASN A 712 -27.90 0.27 16.82
CA ASN A 712 -29.20 -0.24 16.37
C ASN A 712 -29.25 -1.78 16.35
N GLY A 713 -28.74 -2.42 17.41
CA GLY A 713 -28.70 -3.88 17.55
C GLY A 713 -27.62 -4.59 16.72
N ARG A 714 -26.82 -3.87 15.92
CA ARG A 714 -25.79 -4.45 15.04
C ARG A 714 -24.40 -4.18 15.58
N PHE A 715 -23.55 -5.21 15.59
CA PHE A 715 -22.13 -5.08 15.87
C PHE A 715 -21.45 -4.28 14.78
N THR A 716 -20.77 -3.21 15.19
CA THR A 716 -19.99 -2.32 14.31
C THR A 716 -18.72 -1.94 15.03
N LEU A 717 -17.63 -1.79 14.28
CA LEU A 717 -16.42 -1.21 14.86
C LEU A 717 -16.67 0.27 15.19
N PRO A 718 -16.22 0.76 16.36
CA PRO A 718 -16.13 2.18 16.59
C PRO A 718 -15.28 2.83 15.48
N LEU A 719 -15.92 3.72 14.72
CA LEU A 719 -15.35 4.44 13.59
C LEU A 719 -15.55 5.93 13.83
N PHE A 720 -14.50 6.71 13.61
CA PHE A 720 -14.49 8.15 13.84
C PHE A 720 -13.93 8.86 12.62
N ALA A 721 -14.60 9.91 12.18
CA ALA A 721 -14.06 10.85 11.20
C ALA A 721 -13.46 12.05 11.93
N ARG A 722 -12.30 12.54 11.49
CA ARG A 722 -11.77 13.80 12.04
C ARG A 722 -12.60 14.99 11.54
N ALA A 723 -12.69 16.05 12.33
CA ALA A 723 -13.29 17.30 11.86
C ALA A 723 -12.54 17.84 10.63
N GLY A 724 -13.29 18.33 9.64
CA GLY A 724 -12.76 18.71 8.33
C GLY A 724 -12.58 17.54 7.36
N ALA A 725 -12.88 16.30 7.75
CA ALA A 725 -12.88 15.18 6.81
C ALA A 725 -13.94 15.36 5.71
N ILE A 726 -13.59 14.90 4.51
CA ILE A 726 -14.46 14.87 3.34
C ILE A 726 -14.39 13.43 2.82
N ILE A 727 -15.48 12.69 2.95
CA ILE A 727 -15.55 11.26 2.65
C ILE A 727 -16.48 11.06 1.45
N PRO A 728 -15.96 10.85 0.24
CA PRO A 728 -16.76 10.46 -0.92
C PRO A 728 -17.30 9.04 -0.74
N GLU A 729 -18.59 8.87 -1.03
CA GLU A 729 -19.29 7.60 -0.86
C GLU A 729 -20.04 7.19 -2.13
N MET A 730 -20.08 5.87 -2.34
CA MET A 730 -20.96 5.23 -3.31
C MET A 730 -22.35 5.05 -2.67
N TYR A 731 -23.41 5.15 -3.48
CA TYR A 731 -24.75 4.77 -3.04
C TYR A 731 -24.86 3.24 -2.90
N VAL A 732 -25.31 2.77 -1.73
CA VAL A 732 -25.47 1.35 -1.41
C VAL A 732 -26.85 1.12 -0.79
N ASP A 733 -27.55 0.12 -1.31
CA ASP A 733 -28.86 -0.33 -0.85
C ASP A 733 -29.00 -1.85 -1.05
N GLU A 734 -30.23 -2.36 -0.95
CA GLU A 734 -30.51 -3.79 -1.11
C GLU A 734 -30.25 -4.31 -2.52
N GLU A 735 -30.34 -3.48 -3.57
CA GLU A 735 -30.16 -3.90 -4.97
C GLU A 735 -28.71 -3.89 -5.42
N THR A 736 -27.81 -3.38 -4.59
CA THR A 736 -26.38 -3.30 -4.91
C THR A 736 -25.77 -4.69 -5.01
N MET A 737 -25.25 -5.06 -6.18
CA MET A 737 -24.68 -6.39 -6.44
C MET A 737 -23.16 -6.44 -6.21
N ASN A 738 -22.42 -5.39 -6.55
CA ASN A 738 -20.95 -5.40 -6.51
C ASN A 738 -20.35 -3.98 -6.40
N ILE A 739 -19.02 -3.88 -6.25
CA ILE A 739 -18.31 -2.62 -5.96
C ILE A 739 -18.28 -1.66 -7.17
N MET A 740 -18.56 -2.22 -8.36
CA MET A 740 -18.66 -1.46 -9.60
C MET A 740 -20.00 -0.69 -9.69
N GLY A 741 -20.92 -0.94 -8.76
CA GLY A 741 -22.25 -0.31 -8.76
C GLY A 741 -23.27 -1.00 -9.64
N ARG A 742 -23.02 -2.26 -10.04
CA ARG A 742 -24.04 -3.09 -10.69
C ARG A 742 -25.20 -3.34 -9.74
N ARG A 743 -26.41 -3.37 -10.27
CA ARG A 743 -27.65 -3.55 -9.51
C ARG A 743 -28.55 -4.61 -10.15
N ARG A 744 -29.36 -5.28 -9.32
CA ARG A 744 -30.32 -6.29 -9.80
C ARG A 744 -31.48 -5.67 -10.57
N ASP A 745 -31.85 -4.44 -10.23
CA ASP A 745 -32.91 -3.68 -10.91
C ASP A 745 -32.47 -3.07 -12.25
N GLY A 746 -31.20 -3.27 -12.66
CA GLY A 746 -30.62 -2.71 -13.89
C GLY A 746 -30.45 -1.18 -13.88
N ARG A 747 -30.80 -0.49 -12.77
CA ARG A 747 -30.64 0.97 -12.65
C ARG A 747 -29.17 1.31 -12.39
N ARG A 748 -28.85 2.60 -12.53
CA ARG A 748 -27.51 3.15 -12.27
C ARG A 748 -27.61 4.36 -11.35
N HIS A 749 -26.74 4.40 -10.35
CA HIS A 749 -26.53 5.56 -9.49
C HIS A 749 -25.24 6.26 -9.91
N ASP A 750 -25.37 7.40 -10.59
CA ASP A 750 -24.24 8.23 -11.02
C ASP A 750 -23.97 9.39 -10.06
N GLU A 751 -24.82 9.58 -9.05
CA GLU A 751 -24.61 10.61 -8.04
C GLU A 751 -23.29 10.42 -7.29
N LEU A 752 -22.66 11.54 -6.97
CA LEU A 752 -21.53 11.55 -6.05
C LEU A 752 -22.06 12.01 -4.69
N ARG A 753 -22.07 11.09 -3.72
CA ARG A 753 -22.34 11.42 -2.32
C ARG A 753 -21.04 11.80 -1.64
N VAL A 754 -21.08 12.87 -0.86
CA VAL A 754 -19.93 13.31 -0.08
C VAL A 754 -20.39 13.67 1.32
N ARG A 755 -19.84 12.96 2.29
CA ARG A 755 -20.03 13.24 3.71
C ARG A 755 -18.96 14.21 4.18
N VAL A 756 -19.37 15.36 4.70
CA VAL A 756 -18.48 16.47 5.06
C VAL A 756 -18.64 16.82 6.53
N TYR A 757 -17.55 16.72 7.28
CA TYR A 757 -17.50 17.09 8.69
C TYR A 757 -16.99 18.52 8.80
N ALA A 758 -17.89 19.48 9.12
CA ALA A 758 -17.58 20.89 9.09
C ALA A 758 -16.43 21.27 10.04
N HIS A 759 -15.51 22.14 9.58
CA HIS A 759 -14.43 22.65 10.42
C HIS A 759 -13.92 24.00 9.95
N ARG A 760 -13.48 24.84 10.90
CA ARG A 760 -12.96 26.20 10.59
C ARG A 760 -11.70 26.17 9.73
N ALA A 761 -10.78 25.25 10.04
CA ALA A 761 -9.61 25.06 9.21
C ALA A 761 -10.03 24.49 7.84
N PRO A 762 -9.60 25.09 6.73
CA PRO A 762 -9.92 24.59 5.40
C PRO A 762 -9.29 23.23 5.18
N SER A 763 -10.00 22.35 4.48
CA SER A 763 -9.50 21.04 4.10
C SER A 763 -9.97 20.66 2.70
N ARG A 764 -9.27 19.70 2.10
CA ARG A 764 -9.55 19.19 0.76
C ARG A 764 -9.32 17.69 0.65
N PHE A 765 -10.07 17.08 -0.24
CA PHE A 765 -9.92 15.70 -0.70
C PHE A 765 -9.93 15.69 -2.23
N THR A 766 -9.09 14.87 -2.85
CA THR A 766 -9.11 14.67 -4.30
C THR A 766 -9.71 13.30 -4.57
N LEU A 767 -10.90 13.29 -5.14
CA LEU A 767 -11.54 12.07 -5.64
C LEU A 767 -10.84 11.64 -6.93
N TYR A 768 -10.40 10.39 -7.00
CA TYR A 768 -9.88 9.75 -8.20
C TYR A 768 -10.91 8.74 -8.73
N GLU A 769 -11.16 8.80 -10.04
CA GLU A 769 -12.06 7.90 -10.74
C GLU A 769 -11.40 7.45 -12.04
N ASP A 770 -11.45 6.16 -12.34
CA ASP A 770 -11.07 5.58 -13.63
C ASP A 770 -12.04 4.42 -13.95
N ASP A 771 -11.67 3.54 -14.89
CA ASP A 771 -12.51 2.39 -15.27
C ASP A 771 -12.60 1.28 -14.20
N GLY A 772 -11.75 1.30 -13.17
CA GLY A 772 -11.70 0.28 -12.13
C GLY A 772 -11.05 -1.04 -12.53
N GLU A 773 -10.68 -1.24 -13.80
CA GLU A 773 -10.44 -2.57 -14.38
C GLU A 773 -9.12 -2.67 -15.14
N THR A 774 -8.76 -1.65 -15.91
CA THR A 774 -7.60 -1.72 -16.81
C THR A 774 -6.45 -0.85 -16.34
N ILE A 775 -5.25 -1.07 -16.90
CA ILE A 775 -4.06 -0.24 -16.67
C ILE A 775 -4.10 1.11 -17.40
N ALA A 776 -5.22 1.50 -18.02
CA ALA A 776 -5.34 2.77 -18.73
C ALA A 776 -5.08 3.99 -17.83
N TYR A 777 -5.34 3.89 -16.53
CA TYR A 777 -5.06 4.94 -15.56
C TYR A 777 -3.58 5.34 -15.52
N GLN A 778 -2.67 4.39 -15.79
CA GLN A 778 -1.23 4.63 -15.82
C GLN A 778 -0.83 5.55 -16.99
N ARG A 779 -1.68 5.67 -18.01
CA ARG A 779 -1.51 6.57 -19.17
C ARG A 779 -2.39 7.83 -19.07
N GLY A 780 -2.92 8.12 -17.89
CA GLY A 780 -3.70 9.33 -17.62
C GLY A 780 -5.20 9.23 -17.91
N ALA A 781 -5.74 8.04 -18.20
CA ALA A 781 -7.19 7.82 -18.27
C ALA A 781 -7.82 7.81 -16.88
N VAL A 782 -7.78 8.98 -16.22
CA VAL A 782 -8.24 9.23 -14.85
C VAL A 782 -9.01 10.54 -14.85
N ARG A 783 -10.09 10.59 -14.10
CA ARG A 783 -10.78 11.82 -13.73
C ARG A 783 -10.49 12.15 -12.27
N THR A 784 -10.11 13.39 -12.01
CA THR A 784 -9.92 13.92 -10.66
C THR A 784 -10.94 15.00 -10.35
N THR A 785 -11.45 15.02 -9.13
CA THR A 785 -12.35 16.07 -8.63
C THR A 785 -11.89 16.50 -7.25
N VAL A 786 -11.43 17.74 -7.12
CA VAL A 786 -11.07 18.32 -5.81
C VAL A 786 -12.34 18.79 -5.11
N ILE A 787 -12.52 18.32 -3.88
CA ILE A 787 -13.61 18.71 -2.99
C ILE A 787 -12.99 19.39 -1.78
N SER A 788 -13.48 20.58 -1.42
CA SER A 788 -12.99 21.35 -0.28
C SER A 788 -14.13 21.80 0.64
N GLN A 789 -13.84 21.91 1.93
CA GLN A 789 -14.76 22.47 2.91
C GLN A 789 -14.08 23.56 3.73
N GLN A 790 -14.87 24.55 4.17
CA GLN A 790 -14.48 25.51 5.20
C GLN A 790 -15.72 26.03 5.93
N GLN A 791 -15.67 26.01 7.25
CA GLN A 791 -16.66 26.65 8.10
C GLN A 791 -16.23 28.08 8.49
N MET A 792 -17.14 29.02 8.33
CA MET A 792 -17.09 30.39 8.85
C MET A 792 -18.14 30.53 9.97
N ASP A 793 -18.27 31.72 10.57
CA ASP A 793 -19.20 31.94 11.68
C ASP A 793 -20.68 31.80 11.26
N ASP A 794 -20.99 32.30 10.07
CA ASP A 794 -22.33 32.44 9.48
C ASP A 794 -22.63 31.41 8.39
N ARG A 795 -21.66 30.58 7.97
CA ARG A 795 -21.84 29.62 6.89
C ARG A 795 -20.83 28.48 6.88
N VAL A 796 -21.20 27.34 6.28
CA VAL A 796 -20.24 26.35 5.76
C VAL A 796 -20.24 26.40 4.24
N VAL A 797 -19.06 26.43 3.64
CA VAL A 797 -18.89 26.35 2.19
C VAL A 797 -18.28 25.01 1.83
N VAL A 798 -18.96 24.25 0.97
CA VAL A 798 -18.44 23.02 0.36
C VAL A 798 -18.33 23.26 -1.14
N THR A 799 -17.13 23.14 -1.69
CA THR A 799 -16.87 23.34 -3.12
C THR A 799 -16.43 22.03 -3.74
N VAL A 800 -17.20 21.56 -4.70
CA VAL A 800 -16.83 20.47 -5.61
C VAL A 800 -16.35 21.12 -6.89
N GLN A 801 -15.04 21.14 -7.12
CA GLN A 801 -14.46 21.76 -8.30
C GLN A 801 -14.91 21.04 -9.58
N GLY A 802 -14.83 21.74 -10.71
CA GLY A 802 -14.98 21.10 -12.01
C GLY A 802 -13.97 19.97 -12.18
N ALA A 803 -14.44 18.79 -12.59
CA ALA A 803 -13.58 17.63 -12.76
C ALA A 803 -12.55 17.85 -13.89
N SER A 804 -11.33 17.35 -13.68
CA SER A 804 -10.23 17.36 -14.66
C SER A 804 -9.91 15.92 -15.11
N GLY A 805 -9.54 15.76 -16.39
CA GLY A 805 -9.34 14.43 -16.99
C GLY A 805 -10.64 13.67 -17.29
N THR A 806 -10.51 12.46 -17.82
CA THR A 806 -11.62 11.57 -18.18
C THR A 806 -11.14 10.14 -18.31
N TYR A 807 -12.08 9.20 -18.41
CA TYR A 807 -11.84 7.79 -18.69
C TYR A 807 -13.05 7.23 -19.47
N ALA A 808 -12.95 5.99 -19.98
CA ALA A 808 -14.05 5.35 -20.68
C ALA A 808 -15.25 5.11 -19.75
N GLY A 809 -16.47 5.49 -20.17
CA GLY A 809 -17.67 5.36 -19.33
C GLY A 809 -17.86 6.43 -18.25
N ALA A 810 -16.98 7.43 -18.20
CA ALA A 810 -17.06 8.55 -17.26
C ALA A 810 -18.36 9.38 -17.47
N PRO A 811 -19.21 9.59 -16.44
CA PRO A 811 -20.42 10.39 -16.58
C PRO A 811 -20.10 11.87 -16.89
N ALA A 812 -20.76 12.45 -17.89
CA ALA A 812 -20.63 13.87 -18.24
C ALA A 812 -21.41 14.80 -17.30
N ARG A 813 -22.46 14.27 -16.66
CA ARG A 813 -23.32 14.97 -15.70
C ARG A 813 -23.63 14.03 -14.54
N ARG A 814 -23.75 14.57 -13.34
CA ARG A 814 -24.23 13.82 -12.16
C ARG A 814 -24.89 14.74 -11.15
N ASP A 815 -25.71 14.15 -10.28
CA ASP A 815 -26.17 14.83 -9.08
C ASP A 815 -25.05 14.83 -8.01
N MET A 816 -25.02 15.89 -7.21
CA MET A 816 -24.11 16.02 -6.09
C MET A 816 -24.92 16.04 -4.81
N ILE A 817 -24.66 15.06 -3.95
CA ILE A 817 -25.30 14.96 -2.64
C ILE A 817 -24.26 15.28 -1.57
N VAL A 818 -24.41 16.43 -0.91
CA VAL A 818 -23.57 16.81 0.22
C VAL A 818 -24.33 16.51 1.50
N GLU A 819 -23.79 15.59 2.30
CA GLU A 819 -24.22 15.36 3.68
C GLU A 819 -23.28 16.12 4.61
N LEU A 820 -23.74 17.27 5.09
CA LEU A 820 -23.00 18.14 6.00
C LEU A 820 -23.30 17.77 7.45
N ILE A 821 -22.25 17.49 8.21
CA ILE A 821 -22.29 17.26 9.66
C ILE A 821 -21.71 18.50 10.33
N VAL A 822 -22.49 19.19 11.16
CA VAL A 822 -22.10 20.44 11.81
C VAL A 822 -22.49 20.46 13.29
N GLU A 823 -21.57 20.87 14.15
CA GLU A 823 -21.79 20.94 15.59
C GLU A 823 -22.51 22.23 16.01
N LYS A 824 -23.51 22.11 16.89
CA LYS A 824 -24.13 23.25 17.62
C LYS A 824 -24.57 24.45 16.76
N LYS A 825 -24.95 24.21 15.51
CA LYS A 825 -25.43 25.23 14.57
C LYS A 825 -26.69 24.74 13.89
N ASP A 826 -27.60 25.65 13.59
CA ASP A 826 -28.73 25.38 12.71
C ASP A 826 -28.41 25.86 11.29
N VAL A 827 -29.07 25.28 10.28
CA VAL A 827 -28.97 25.72 8.88
C VAL A 827 -30.32 26.27 8.45
N LYS A 828 -30.35 27.57 8.12
CA LYS A 828 -31.58 28.25 7.71
C LYS A 828 -31.84 28.19 6.20
N ARG A 829 -30.77 28.11 5.41
CA ARG A 829 -30.82 28.17 3.96
C ARG A 829 -29.62 27.46 3.37
N VAL A 830 -29.85 26.69 2.33
CA VAL A 830 -28.78 26.11 1.51
C VAL A 830 -28.90 26.68 0.11
N SER A 831 -27.77 27.04 -0.49
CA SER A 831 -27.71 27.44 -1.90
C SER A 831 -26.61 26.67 -2.63
N VAL A 832 -26.76 26.52 -3.94
CA VAL A 832 -25.72 25.99 -4.82
C VAL A 832 -25.47 26.98 -5.94
N ASN A 833 -24.21 27.41 -6.12
CA ASN A 833 -23.82 28.40 -7.13
C ASN A 833 -24.64 29.72 -7.07
N GLY A 834 -25.04 30.14 -5.87
CA GLY A 834 -25.83 31.36 -5.64
C GLY A 834 -27.35 31.16 -5.69
N GLU A 835 -27.84 30.03 -6.18
CA GLU A 835 -29.27 29.72 -6.22
C GLU A 835 -29.72 29.01 -4.94
N SER A 836 -30.76 29.53 -4.27
CA SER A 836 -31.34 28.89 -3.09
C SER A 836 -31.97 27.54 -3.45
N LEU A 837 -31.77 26.53 -2.60
CA LEU A 837 -32.40 25.22 -2.72
C LEU A 837 -33.71 25.18 -1.90
N PRO A 838 -34.77 24.54 -2.42
CA PRO A 838 -36.00 24.31 -1.65
C PRO A 838 -35.70 23.41 -0.43
N SER A 839 -36.29 23.74 0.72
CA SER A 839 -36.26 22.91 1.93
C SER A 839 -37.44 21.94 1.91
N TYR A 840 -37.22 20.73 2.43
CA TYR A 840 -38.27 19.73 2.60
C TYR A 840 -38.36 19.32 4.08
N GLU A 841 -39.57 19.09 4.57
CA GLU A 841 -39.83 18.68 5.96
C GLU A 841 -39.62 17.18 6.20
N THR A 842 -39.79 16.36 5.15
CA THR A 842 -39.69 14.91 5.26
C THR A 842 -38.63 14.33 4.33
N ARG A 843 -37.99 13.24 4.79
CA ARG A 843 -37.02 12.47 3.99
C ARG A 843 -37.63 11.96 2.68
N GLN A 844 -38.90 11.56 2.70
CA GLN A 844 -39.60 11.05 1.52
C GLN A 844 -39.78 12.13 0.46
N ALA A 845 -40.24 13.32 0.84
CA ALA A 845 -40.37 14.45 -0.09
C ALA A 845 -39.01 14.86 -0.67
N PHE A 846 -37.96 14.91 0.16
CA PHE A 846 -36.60 15.18 -0.29
C PHE A 846 -36.03 14.08 -1.21
N ALA A 847 -36.36 12.81 -0.95
CA ALA A 847 -35.92 11.69 -1.79
C ALA A 847 -36.52 11.79 -3.19
N ALA A 848 -37.81 12.13 -3.30
CA ALA A 848 -38.51 12.32 -4.57
C ALA A 848 -38.11 13.60 -5.32
N ALA A 849 -37.59 14.61 -4.61
CA ALA A 849 -37.17 15.87 -5.20
C ALA A 849 -35.88 15.75 -6.04
N ARG A 850 -35.86 16.43 -7.18
CA ARG A 850 -34.69 16.51 -8.08
C ARG A 850 -33.54 17.36 -7.51
N ARG A 851 -33.87 18.42 -6.75
CA ARG A 851 -32.90 19.30 -6.07
C ARG A 851 -33.54 19.81 -4.78
N GLY A 852 -32.74 20.13 -3.78
CA GLY A 852 -33.25 20.61 -2.50
C GLY A 852 -32.34 20.30 -1.35
N TRP A 853 -32.81 20.57 -0.14
CA TRP A 853 -32.15 20.16 1.09
C TRP A 853 -33.15 19.72 2.16
N PHE A 854 -32.67 18.88 3.06
CA PHE A 854 -33.43 18.31 4.16
C PHE A 854 -32.56 18.24 5.41
N LYS A 855 -33.13 18.64 6.55
CA LYS A 855 -32.47 18.51 7.85
C LYS A 855 -32.79 17.13 8.43
N ALA A 856 -31.83 16.21 8.31
CA ALA A 856 -32.01 14.81 8.71
C ALA A 856 -31.96 14.60 10.22
N ASP A 857 -31.25 15.47 10.92
CA ASP A 857 -31.07 15.51 12.37
C ASP A 857 -30.66 16.97 12.75
N PRO A 858 -30.82 17.44 14.00
CA PRO A 858 -30.17 18.65 14.50
C PRO A 858 -28.78 18.98 13.95
N HIS A 859 -27.93 17.98 13.72
CA HIS A 859 -26.54 18.16 13.27
C HIS A 859 -26.26 17.72 11.83
N VAL A 860 -27.26 17.23 11.09
CA VAL A 860 -27.06 16.62 9.76
C VAL A 860 -27.97 17.27 8.73
N ILE A 861 -27.36 17.84 7.70
CA ILE A 861 -28.05 18.48 6.58
C ILE A 861 -27.65 17.77 5.29
N ILE A 862 -28.65 17.33 4.52
CA ILE A 862 -28.42 16.68 3.24
C ILE A 862 -28.91 17.61 2.14
N ALA A 863 -28.06 17.93 1.17
CA ALA A 863 -28.39 18.81 0.05
C ALA A 863 -28.08 18.13 -1.29
N LYS A 864 -29.01 18.23 -2.25
CA LYS A 864 -28.90 17.75 -3.63
C LYS A 864 -28.86 18.94 -4.58
N SER A 865 -27.87 18.98 -5.48
CA SER A 865 -27.82 20.02 -6.53
C SER A 865 -28.81 19.78 -7.67
N GLY A 866 -29.23 18.52 -7.86
CA GLY A 866 -29.73 18.01 -9.12
C GLY A 866 -28.61 17.76 -10.13
N PRO A 867 -28.88 17.07 -11.25
CA PRO A 867 -27.85 16.71 -12.23
C PRO A 867 -27.19 17.92 -12.90
N MET A 868 -25.89 18.11 -12.67
CA MET A 868 -25.07 19.18 -13.24
C MET A 868 -23.87 18.61 -14.01
N ALA A 869 -23.35 19.36 -14.97
CA ALA A 869 -22.13 18.97 -15.71
C ALA A 869 -20.95 18.76 -14.75
N VAL A 870 -20.19 17.66 -14.91
CA VAL A 870 -19.06 17.35 -14.00
C VAL A 870 -17.96 18.41 -14.06
N LYS A 871 -17.74 19.04 -15.21
CA LYS A 871 -16.79 20.14 -15.41
C LYS A 871 -17.20 21.47 -14.77
N ARG A 872 -18.47 21.63 -14.39
CA ARG A 872 -18.94 22.84 -13.70
C ARG A 872 -18.66 22.72 -12.20
N THR A 873 -18.01 23.71 -11.62
CA THR A 873 -17.87 23.81 -10.15
C THR A 873 -19.24 23.91 -9.48
N LYS A 874 -19.44 23.18 -8.39
CA LYS A 874 -20.63 23.27 -7.51
C LYS A 874 -20.17 23.80 -6.17
N ARG A 875 -20.62 25.00 -5.83
CA ARG A 875 -20.34 25.64 -4.55
C ARG A 875 -21.62 25.64 -3.71
N PHE A 876 -21.68 24.71 -2.76
CA PHE A 876 -22.74 24.66 -1.75
C PHE A 876 -22.41 25.65 -0.64
N VAL A 877 -23.39 26.45 -0.24
CA VAL A 877 -23.31 27.36 0.91
C VAL A 877 -24.46 27.06 1.85
N PHE A 878 -24.13 26.61 3.06
CA PHE A 878 -25.05 26.32 4.14
C PHE A 878 -25.02 27.50 5.11
N ALA A 879 -26.03 28.35 5.10
CA ALA A 879 -26.12 29.51 5.98
C ALA A 879 -26.45 29.06 7.40
N LEU A 880 -25.54 29.32 8.33
CA LEU A 880 -25.63 28.93 9.73
C LEU A 880 -26.37 29.98 10.55
N SER A 881 -27.07 29.54 11.59
CA SER A 881 -27.48 30.38 12.70
C SER A 881 -27.11 29.75 14.04
N SER A 882 -27.09 30.54 15.10
CA SER A 882 -27.07 30.00 16.46
C SER A 882 -28.28 29.08 16.65
N LEU A 883 -28.10 27.99 17.39
CA LEU A 883 -29.23 27.22 17.90
C LEU A 883 -30.03 28.14 18.82
N ALA A 884 -31.36 28.19 18.64
CA ALA A 884 -32.22 28.80 19.64
C ALA A 884 -31.99 28.07 20.97
N ALA A 885 -31.77 28.80 22.07
CA ALA A 885 -31.78 28.22 23.40
C ALA A 885 -33.15 27.55 23.59
N ARG A 886 -33.18 26.23 23.61
CA ARG A 886 -34.39 25.44 23.89
C ARG A 886 -34.28 24.88 25.30
#